data_AF-A0A8W7P3F4-F1
#
_entry.id   AF-A0A8W7P3F4-F1
#
_cell.length_a   1.000
_cell.length_b   1.000
_cell.length_c   1.000
_cell.angle_alpha   90.00
_cell.angle_beta   90.00
_cell.angle_gamma   90.00
#
_symmetry.space_group_name_H-M   'P 1'
#
loop_
_entity.id
_entity.type
_entity.pdbx_description
1 polymer ?
#
loop_
_entity_poly.entity_id
_entity_poly.type
_entity_poly.pdbx_seq_one_letter_code
_entity_poly.pdbx_strand_id
1 'polypeptide(L)'
;LCPSPHGDDMEVSSETGFFHQYAKKFRRTLTAQEVDQFAALTTDRERFAYVNELKWRVVNELPLEQSSPAKGKCLEKALKHKCEGDRALGDGEWAVALKCYNRAYLLLPEENALEKALLLDNRSQVLLQLTKLDQSLADIVRAIGYGYPPDQLATLWERKARIFQTKKDFKSAVECYDKTIHYLQQFPTGLPPEQLAQKLDDLKKLTDTVYYQYKNVQKYLEPPKGTRSFQPHLDGAVLYDSSETEGRFAKAKAALRPNQLILREKPHAAALLQEYSGTHCSNCFERIEVLYCCPHCVDVVFCSERCERNGCESYHRYECGFLGTLWASGATIVSLLALRIITQKPCAYFEEMRHELPELSASMTDKLPDDDYRKIFNLVTHSDKRTPEDNLVWTLMATMLNTVLRMANYSAAGEENNFLGYLLLHNLQVVNYNAHDVSEVQRKHANEPALSVAVGAALYPLLALFNHSCDPGIVRYFTGTTVHVRTIKNIAAGALIAENYGPLYTRMARSERRQSLATNYKFECGCEACAADWPTCANMNHAVIRFRCTGPDACHRPVLYDLHSSSQGVRCGACGHIVDVGERIRILREANMISRFNEANHLYQVGMYEQALAKYAAIMLIMDEVLVPPYRDYHMCQQGMRRCCLDMGSCYVSYPASEK
;
A
#
# COMPACT_ATOMS: atom_id res chain seq x y z
N LEU A 1 -5.51 18.26 -0.20
CA LEU A 1 -4.86 18.09 1.12
C LEU A 1 -5.66 17.05 1.88
N CYS A 2 -5.19 15.81 1.99
CA CYS A 2 -5.84 14.89 2.92
C CYS A 2 -5.31 15.18 4.32
N PRO A 3 -6.16 15.60 5.26
CA PRO A 3 -5.86 15.29 6.65
C PRO A 3 -5.70 13.76 6.71
N SER A 4 -4.63 13.29 7.34
CA SER A 4 -4.65 11.92 7.86
C SER A 4 -5.86 11.85 8.79
N PRO A 5 -6.83 10.93 8.58
CA PRO A 5 -8.00 10.80 9.42
C PRO A 5 -7.66 10.09 10.74
N HIS A 6 -6.44 10.28 11.27
CA HIS A 6 -5.93 9.61 12.48
C HIS A 6 -6.68 10.02 13.77
N GLY A 7 -7.81 10.73 13.67
CA GLY A 7 -8.67 11.07 14.80
C GLY A 7 -9.81 10.09 15.02
N ASP A 8 -10.46 9.60 13.96
CA ASP A 8 -11.71 8.80 14.08
C ASP A 8 -11.57 7.33 13.59
N ASP A 9 -10.50 6.98 12.86
CA ASP A 9 -10.38 5.67 12.18
C ASP A 9 -9.52 4.60 12.91
N MET A 10 -8.92 4.92 14.06
CA MET A 10 -8.05 3.98 14.81
C MET A 10 -8.76 3.33 16.00
N GLU A 11 -10.06 3.10 15.85
CA GLU A 11 -10.80 2.23 16.75
C GLU A 11 -10.67 0.78 16.29
N VAL A 12 -10.85 -0.17 17.21
CA VAL A 12 -10.85 -1.59 16.86
C VAL A 12 -12.13 -1.99 16.10
N SER A 13 -13.21 -1.23 16.29
CA SER A 13 -14.51 -1.40 15.63
C SER A 13 -15.25 -0.07 15.49
N SER A 14 -16.01 0.13 14.41
CA SER A 14 -16.94 1.26 14.27
C SER A 14 -18.19 1.10 15.16
N GLU A 15 -18.79 2.23 15.56
CA GLU A 15 -20.04 2.25 16.34
C GLU A 15 -21.24 1.65 15.58
N THR A 16 -21.17 1.59 14.25
CA THR A 16 -22.24 1.11 13.37
C THR A 16 -22.33 -0.41 13.27
N GLY A 17 -21.29 -1.13 13.70
CA GLY A 17 -21.24 -2.58 13.61
C GLY A 17 -21.85 -3.31 14.80
N PHE A 18 -22.24 -4.58 14.60
CA PHE A 18 -22.83 -5.37 15.69
C PHE A 18 -21.86 -5.64 16.84
N PHE A 19 -20.54 -5.56 16.63
CA PHE A 19 -19.54 -5.78 17.68
C PHE A 19 -19.67 -4.76 18.82
N HIS A 20 -19.99 -3.50 18.51
CA HIS A 20 -20.16 -2.47 19.53
C HIS A 20 -21.27 -2.84 20.53
N GLN A 21 -22.40 -3.35 20.02
CA GLN A 21 -23.50 -3.82 20.86
C GLN A 21 -23.11 -5.06 21.68
N TYR A 22 -22.39 -5.99 21.04
CA TYR A 22 -21.84 -7.17 21.72
C TYR A 22 -20.92 -6.77 22.89
N ALA A 23 -19.97 -5.86 22.67
CA ALA A 23 -19.06 -5.39 23.71
C ALA A 23 -19.79 -4.70 24.87
N LYS A 24 -20.79 -3.87 24.57
CA LYS A 24 -21.64 -3.22 25.58
C LYS A 24 -22.42 -4.23 26.42
N LYS A 25 -22.93 -5.30 25.81
CA LYS A 25 -23.62 -6.38 26.53
C LYS A 25 -22.65 -7.18 27.39
N PHE A 26 -21.49 -7.59 26.85
CA PHE A 26 -20.45 -8.28 27.61
C PHE A 26 -20.09 -7.50 28.88
N ARG A 27 -19.84 -6.20 28.76
CA ARG A 27 -19.50 -5.33 29.90
C ARG A 27 -20.57 -5.35 31.00
N ARG A 28 -21.86 -5.46 30.65
CA ARG A 28 -22.96 -5.55 31.63
C ARG A 28 -23.03 -6.88 32.37
N THR A 29 -22.36 -7.92 31.86
CA THR A 29 -22.27 -9.23 32.53
C THR A 29 -21.17 -9.31 33.58
N LEU A 30 -20.30 -8.30 33.65
CA LEU A 30 -19.21 -8.23 34.62
C LEU A 30 -19.70 -7.60 35.92
N THR A 31 -19.33 -8.23 37.03
CA THR A 31 -19.49 -7.66 38.37
C THR A 31 -18.43 -6.58 38.63
N ALA A 32 -18.65 -5.73 39.65
CA ALA A 32 -17.65 -4.73 40.03
C ALA A 32 -16.30 -5.37 40.40
N GLN A 33 -16.32 -6.49 41.12
CA GLN A 33 -15.12 -7.24 41.47
C GLN A 33 -14.37 -7.75 40.23
N GLU A 34 -15.09 -8.26 39.22
CA GLU A 34 -14.47 -8.73 37.98
C GLU A 34 -13.86 -7.60 37.14
N VAL A 35 -14.47 -6.40 37.20
CA VAL A 35 -13.90 -5.20 36.57
C VAL A 35 -12.61 -4.79 37.27
N ASP A 36 -12.60 -4.78 38.61
CA ASP A 36 -11.40 -4.46 39.40
C ASP A 36 -10.28 -5.48 39.17
N GLN A 37 -10.62 -6.78 39.09
CA GLN A 37 -9.68 -7.85 38.75
C GLN A 37 -9.08 -7.65 37.37
N PHE A 38 -9.90 -7.34 36.35
CA PHE A 38 -9.41 -7.06 35.01
C PHE A 38 -8.51 -5.83 34.95
N ALA A 39 -8.89 -4.75 35.65
CA ALA A 39 -8.10 -3.52 35.71
C ALA A 39 -6.73 -3.71 36.38
N ALA A 40 -6.59 -4.69 37.27
CA ALA A 40 -5.33 -5.04 37.92
C ALA A 40 -4.38 -5.87 37.02
N LEU A 41 -4.83 -6.39 35.87
CA LEU A 41 -4.01 -7.20 34.98
C LEU A 41 -2.99 -6.34 34.23
N THR A 42 -1.73 -6.79 34.24
CA THR A 42 -0.61 -5.98 33.71
C THR A 42 -0.17 -6.43 32.33
N THR A 43 -0.42 -7.68 31.95
CA THR A 43 0.02 -8.24 30.66
C THR A 43 -1.15 -8.55 29.72
N ASP A 44 -0.93 -8.44 28.41
CA ASP A 44 -1.93 -8.82 27.41
C ASP A 44 -2.25 -10.32 27.44
N ARG A 45 -1.29 -11.16 27.86
CA ARG A 45 -1.50 -12.60 28.05
C ARG A 45 -2.55 -12.86 29.12
N GLU A 46 -2.45 -12.19 30.26
CA GLU A 46 -3.43 -12.28 31.35
C GLU A 46 -4.79 -11.71 30.93
N ARG A 47 -4.80 -10.52 30.31
CA ARG A 47 -6.04 -9.88 29.83
C ARG A 47 -6.79 -10.78 28.87
N PHE A 48 -6.10 -11.34 27.87
CA PHE A 48 -6.71 -12.25 26.91
C PHE A 48 -7.29 -13.48 27.60
N ALA A 49 -6.50 -14.18 28.43
CA ALA A 49 -6.95 -15.38 29.12
C ALA A 49 -8.21 -15.11 29.96
N TYR A 50 -8.20 -14.02 30.72
CA TYR A 50 -9.32 -13.61 31.58
C TYR A 50 -10.61 -13.38 30.78
N VAL A 51 -10.56 -12.59 29.71
CA VAL A 51 -11.75 -12.32 28.88
C VAL A 51 -12.18 -13.57 28.11
N ASN A 52 -11.23 -14.40 27.65
CA ASN A 52 -11.53 -15.62 26.92
C ASN A 52 -12.28 -16.65 27.77
N GLU A 53 -12.03 -16.70 29.08
CA GLU A 53 -12.77 -17.54 30.04
C GLU A 53 -14.21 -17.04 30.27
N LEU A 54 -14.43 -15.72 30.19
CA LEU A 54 -15.72 -15.10 30.49
C LEU A 54 -16.64 -14.93 29.28
N LYS A 55 -16.09 -14.94 28.05
CA LYS A 55 -16.85 -14.62 26.81
C LYS A 55 -18.06 -15.51 26.55
N TRP A 56 -18.08 -16.72 27.10
CA TRP A 56 -19.17 -17.69 26.97
C TRP A 56 -20.50 -17.16 27.51
N ARG A 57 -20.48 -16.16 28.42
CA ARG A 57 -21.69 -15.51 28.96
C ARG A 57 -22.57 -14.84 27.88
N VAL A 58 -21.98 -14.47 26.75
CA VAL A 58 -22.67 -13.80 25.62
C VAL A 58 -22.27 -14.35 24.24
N VAL A 59 -21.53 -15.47 24.18
CA VAL A 59 -20.97 -16.01 22.91
C VAL A 59 -22.04 -16.31 21.86
N ASN A 60 -23.22 -16.77 22.29
CA ASN A 60 -24.35 -17.09 21.40
C ASN A 60 -24.96 -15.85 20.74
N GLU A 61 -24.56 -14.65 21.17
CA GLU A 61 -25.00 -13.37 20.60
C GLU A 61 -23.97 -12.75 19.65
N LEU A 62 -22.84 -13.42 19.39
CA LEU A 62 -21.88 -13.01 18.38
C LEU A 62 -22.20 -13.73 17.05
N PRO A 63 -22.81 -13.04 16.06
CA PRO A 63 -23.23 -13.66 14.80
C PRO A 63 -22.04 -13.88 13.86
N LEU A 64 -20.99 -14.54 14.34
CA LEU A 64 -19.82 -14.88 13.54
C LEU A 64 -20.14 -16.12 12.70
N GLU A 65 -20.75 -15.90 11.54
CA GLU A 65 -21.05 -16.97 10.60
C GLU A 65 -19.97 -17.02 9.51
N GLN A 66 -19.42 -18.21 9.30
CA GLN A 66 -18.68 -18.50 8.07
C GLN A 66 -19.69 -18.62 6.96
N SER A 67 -19.64 -17.69 6.01
CA SER A 67 -20.44 -17.88 4.81
C SER A 67 -19.99 -19.09 4.01
N SER A 68 -20.96 -19.76 3.38
CA SER A 68 -20.68 -20.86 2.45
C SER A 68 -19.57 -20.45 1.47
N PRO A 69 -18.59 -21.32 1.17
CA PRO A 69 -17.53 -21.10 0.17
C PRO A 69 -18.02 -20.90 -1.28
N ALA A 70 -19.30 -20.65 -1.50
CA ALA A 70 -19.86 -20.20 -2.79
C ALA A 70 -20.73 -18.93 -2.63
N LYS A 71 -20.72 -18.28 -1.46
CA LYS A 71 -21.58 -17.11 -1.20
C LYS A 71 -21.24 -15.99 -2.18
N GLY A 72 -22.25 -15.58 -2.93
CA GLY A 72 -22.15 -14.55 -3.96
C GLY A 72 -21.81 -15.08 -5.36
N LYS A 73 -21.21 -16.28 -5.48
CA LYS A 73 -21.04 -16.95 -6.79
C LYS A 73 -22.36 -17.55 -7.23
N CYS A 74 -22.69 -17.38 -8.51
CA CYS A 74 -23.98 -17.75 -9.07
C CYS A 74 -23.85 -17.94 -10.58
N LEU A 75 -23.99 -19.18 -11.04
CA LEU A 75 -23.88 -19.52 -12.46
C LEU A 75 -24.86 -18.71 -13.31
N GLU A 76 -26.13 -18.60 -12.91
CA GLU A 76 -27.15 -17.85 -13.66
C GLU A 76 -26.75 -16.38 -13.87
N LYS A 77 -26.33 -15.69 -12.80
CA LYS A 77 -25.86 -14.30 -12.89
C LYS A 77 -24.58 -14.18 -13.72
N ALA A 78 -23.68 -15.15 -13.60
CA ALA A 78 -22.45 -15.16 -14.37
C ALA A 78 -22.73 -15.31 -15.88
N LEU A 79 -23.62 -16.23 -16.26
CA LEU A 79 -24.04 -16.44 -17.64
C LEU A 79 -24.76 -15.21 -18.20
N LYS A 80 -25.59 -14.53 -17.40
CA LYS A 80 -26.20 -13.26 -17.82
C LYS A 80 -25.15 -12.22 -18.21
N HIS A 81 -24.13 -12.02 -17.38
CA HIS A 81 -23.03 -11.10 -17.69
C HIS A 81 -22.16 -11.57 -18.86
N LYS A 82 -21.96 -12.89 -19.02
CA LYS A 82 -21.30 -13.46 -20.21
C LYS A 82 -22.09 -13.09 -21.48
N CYS A 83 -23.40 -13.29 -21.51
CA CYS A 83 -24.26 -12.92 -22.64
C CYS A 83 -24.26 -11.41 -22.92
N GLU A 84 -24.20 -10.56 -21.89
CA GLU A 84 -24.00 -9.11 -22.05
C GLU A 84 -22.65 -8.80 -22.69
N GLY A 85 -21.59 -9.48 -22.25
CA GLY A 85 -20.25 -9.37 -22.83
C GLY A 85 -20.18 -9.83 -24.28
N ASP A 86 -20.85 -10.92 -24.63
CA ASP A 86 -20.90 -11.46 -25.99
C ASP A 86 -21.60 -10.50 -26.96
N ARG A 87 -22.68 -9.83 -26.50
CA ARG A 87 -23.33 -8.77 -27.27
C ARG A 87 -22.40 -7.58 -27.50
N ALA A 88 -21.79 -7.08 -26.43
CA ALA A 88 -20.84 -5.96 -26.51
C ALA A 88 -19.61 -6.29 -27.39
N LEU A 89 -19.14 -7.54 -27.36
CA LEU A 89 -18.10 -8.05 -28.25
C LEU A 89 -18.56 -7.98 -29.72
N GLY A 90 -19.78 -8.43 -30.02
CA GLY A 90 -20.36 -8.34 -31.36
C GLY A 90 -20.53 -6.91 -31.86
N ASP A 91 -20.86 -5.98 -30.96
CA ASP A 91 -21.06 -4.56 -31.26
C ASP A 91 -19.74 -3.75 -31.34
N GLY A 92 -18.58 -4.38 -31.04
CA GLY A 92 -17.29 -3.70 -31.03
C GLY A 92 -17.02 -2.85 -29.78
N GLU A 93 -17.85 -2.95 -28.75
CA GLU A 93 -17.72 -2.22 -27.49
C GLU A 93 -16.76 -2.93 -26.52
N TRP A 94 -15.47 -2.99 -26.87
CA TRP A 94 -14.46 -3.80 -26.18
C TRP A 94 -14.33 -3.50 -24.68
N ALA A 95 -14.38 -2.23 -24.28
CA ALA A 95 -14.28 -1.84 -22.88
C ALA A 95 -15.51 -2.29 -22.06
N VAL A 96 -16.69 -2.29 -22.67
CA VAL A 96 -17.93 -2.78 -22.05
C VAL A 96 -17.87 -4.32 -21.94
N ALA A 97 -17.49 -4.99 -23.02
CA ALA A 97 -17.31 -6.44 -23.04
C ALA A 97 -16.34 -6.92 -21.94
N LEU A 98 -15.19 -6.24 -21.77
CA LEU A 98 -14.23 -6.56 -20.72
C LEU A 98 -14.84 -6.46 -19.31
N LYS A 99 -15.62 -5.40 -19.03
CA LYS A 99 -16.30 -5.22 -17.74
C LYS A 99 -17.30 -6.36 -17.49
N CYS A 100 -18.10 -6.71 -18.49
CA CYS A 100 -19.06 -7.80 -18.42
C CYS A 100 -18.36 -9.16 -18.18
N TYR A 101 -17.30 -9.46 -18.91
CA TYR A 101 -16.56 -10.71 -18.74
C TYR A 101 -15.81 -10.79 -17.40
N ASN A 102 -15.26 -9.68 -16.91
CA ASN A 102 -14.70 -9.61 -15.57
C ASN A 102 -15.76 -9.94 -14.51
N ARG A 103 -16.96 -9.36 -14.63
CA ARG A 103 -18.06 -9.63 -13.71
C ARG A 103 -18.55 -11.08 -13.79
N ALA A 104 -18.65 -11.64 -14.99
CA ALA A 104 -18.98 -13.05 -15.19
C ALA A 104 -17.94 -13.97 -14.53
N TYR A 105 -16.65 -13.68 -14.70
CA TYR A 105 -15.56 -14.50 -14.15
C TYR A 105 -15.57 -14.50 -12.61
N LEU A 106 -15.80 -13.35 -11.99
CA LEU A 106 -15.92 -13.22 -10.52
C LEU A 106 -17.06 -14.09 -9.95
N LEU A 107 -18.19 -14.15 -10.66
CA LEU A 107 -19.41 -14.83 -10.21
C LEU A 107 -19.44 -16.33 -10.54
N LEU A 108 -18.59 -16.82 -11.44
CA LEU A 108 -18.57 -18.23 -11.83
C LEU A 108 -18.18 -19.13 -10.64
N PRO A 109 -19.02 -20.11 -10.29
CA PRO A 109 -18.67 -21.16 -9.32
C PRO A 109 -17.45 -21.97 -9.77
N GLU A 110 -16.78 -22.62 -8.83
CA GLU A 110 -15.51 -23.31 -9.11
C GLU A 110 -15.70 -24.53 -10.00
N GLU A 111 -16.76 -25.28 -9.75
CA GLU A 111 -17.15 -26.51 -10.43
C GLU A 111 -17.46 -26.32 -11.93
N ASN A 112 -17.73 -25.09 -12.38
CA ASN A 112 -18.03 -24.76 -13.77
C ASN A 112 -16.76 -24.47 -14.60
N ALA A 113 -15.79 -25.38 -14.57
CA ALA A 113 -14.51 -25.23 -15.24
C ALA A 113 -14.65 -24.96 -16.76
N LEU A 114 -15.54 -25.69 -17.45
CA LEU A 114 -15.79 -25.48 -18.88
C LEU A 114 -16.30 -24.06 -19.17
N GLU A 115 -17.23 -23.54 -18.36
CA GLU A 115 -17.75 -22.18 -18.56
C GLU A 115 -16.68 -21.11 -18.29
N LYS A 116 -15.79 -21.34 -17.32
CA LYS A 116 -14.61 -20.49 -17.13
C LYS A 116 -13.70 -20.52 -18.35
N ALA A 117 -13.47 -21.70 -18.92
CA ALA A 117 -12.63 -21.88 -20.10
C ALA A 117 -13.19 -21.08 -21.30
N LEU A 118 -14.48 -21.24 -21.60
CA LEU A 118 -15.17 -20.52 -22.67
C LEU A 118 -15.21 -19.01 -22.44
N LEU A 119 -15.47 -18.57 -21.21
CA LEU A 119 -15.47 -17.15 -20.87
C LEU A 119 -14.09 -16.51 -21.06
N LEU A 120 -13.03 -17.19 -20.64
CA LEU A 120 -11.66 -16.70 -20.78
C LEU A 120 -11.20 -16.65 -22.23
N ASP A 121 -11.67 -17.58 -23.08
CA ASP A 121 -11.46 -17.45 -24.53
C ASP A 121 -12.06 -16.14 -25.06
N ASN A 122 -13.35 -15.88 -24.79
CA ASN A 122 -14.01 -14.64 -25.20
C ASN A 122 -13.31 -13.39 -24.64
N ARG A 123 -12.94 -13.40 -23.36
CA ARG A 123 -12.23 -12.28 -22.74
C ARG A 123 -10.85 -12.06 -23.37
N SER A 124 -10.12 -13.12 -23.72
CA SER A 124 -8.82 -12.98 -24.38
C SER A 124 -8.91 -12.34 -25.77
N GLN A 125 -10.04 -12.50 -26.49
CA GLN A 125 -10.31 -11.81 -27.75
C GLN A 125 -10.46 -10.30 -27.54
N VAL A 126 -11.26 -9.91 -26.54
CA VAL A 126 -11.43 -8.50 -26.15
C VAL A 126 -10.10 -7.88 -25.73
N LEU A 127 -9.33 -8.59 -24.91
CA LEU A 127 -8.01 -8.12 -24.46
C LEU A 127 -7.05 -7.90 -25.62
N LEU A 128 -7.12 -8.74 -26.66
CA LEU A 128 -6.32 -8.56 -27.87
C LEU A 128 -6.70 -7.28 -28.62
N GLN A 129 -8.01 -6.98 -28.76
CA GLN A 129 -8.48 -5.72 -29.36
C GLN A 129 -8.06 -4.49 -28.54
N LEU A 130 -8.00 -4.63 -27.21
CA LEU A 130 -7.51 -3.60 -26.30
C LEU A 130 -5.97 -3.54 -26.21
N THR A 131 -5.23 -4.26 -27.06
CA THR A 131 -3.75 -4.33 -27.09
C THR A 131 -3.10 -4.86 -25.79
N LYS A 132 -3.87 -5.56 -24.96
CA LYS A 132 -3.43 -6.17 -23.70
C LYS A 132 -2.88 -7.57 -23.92
N LEU A 133 -1.75 -7.62 -24.62
CA LEU A 133 -1.16 -8.86 -25.12
C LEU A 133 -0.84 -9.87 -24.01
N ASP A 134 -0.25 -9.42 -22.90
CA ASP A 134 0.15 -10.31 -21.80
C ASP A 134 -1.05 -10.87 -21.04
N GLN A 135 -2.08 -10.05 -20.82
CA GLN A 135 -3.32 -10.50 -20.19
C GLN A 135 -4.10 -11.45 -21.10
N SER A 136 -4.11 -11.20 -22.41
CA SER A 136 -4.72 -12.11 -23.40
C SER A 136 -4.01 -13.48 -23.39
N LEU A 137 -2.67 -13.51 -23.36
CA LEU A 137 -1.90 -14.75 -23.21
C LEU A 137 -2.26 -15.50 -21.92
N ALA A 138 -2.37 -14.78 -20.80
CA ALA A 138 -2.71 -15.38 -19.51
C ALA A 138 -4.13 -15.98 -19.51
N ASP A 139 -5.10 -15.33 -20.16
CA ASP A 139 -6.45 -15.88 -20.33
C ASP A 139 -6.45 -17.14 -21.19
N ILE A 140 -5.70 -17.16 -22.31
CA ILE A 140 -5.57 -18.36 -23.17
C ILE A 140 -4.97 -19.53 -22.38
N VAL A 141 -3.90 -19.29 -21.62
CA VAL A 141 -3.25 -20.35 -20.82
C VAL A 141 -4.21 -20.92 -19.78
N ARG A 142 -4.97 -20.07 -19.10
CA ARG A 142 -5.97 -20.50 -18.11
C ARG A 142 -7.16 -21.21 -18.75
N ALA A 143 -7.64 -20.74 -19.91
CA ALA A 143 -8.70 -21.41 -20.65
C ALA A 143 -8.31 -22.86 -20.97
N ILE A 144 -7.08 -23.07 -21.46
CA ILE A 144 -6.53 -24.41 -21.69
C ILE A 144 -6.45 -25.20 -20.38
N GLY A 145 -5.96 -24.57 -19.30
CA GLY A 145 -5.85 -25.21 -17.98
C GLY A 145 -7.19 -25.66 -17.37
N TYR A 146 -8.29 -24.98 -17.69
CA TYR A 146 -9.65 -25.37 -17.27
C TYR A 146 -10.30 -26.45 -18.16
N GLY A 147 -9.60 -26.98 -19.16
CA GLY A 147 -10.12 -28.05 -20.03
C GLY A 147 -10.93 -27.55 -21.21
N TYR A 148 -10.37 -26.59 -21.97
CA TYR A 148 -10.99 -26.09 -23.21
C TYR A 148 -11.25 -27.23 -24.24
N PRO A 149 -12.35 -27.20 -25.02
CA PRO A 149 -12.68 -28.26 -25.98
C PRO A 149 -11.54 -28.57 -26.98
N PRO A 150 -11.10 -29.83 -27.12
CA PRO A 150 -9.96 -30.20 -27.95
C PRO A 150 -10.09 -29.82 -29.43
N ASP A 151 -11.31 -29.89 -29.95
CA ASP A 151 -11.67 -29.53 -31.32
C ASP A 151 -11.61 -28.01 -31.59
N GLN A 152 -11.49 -27.21 -30.54
CA GLN A 152 -11.35 -25.75 -30.65
C GLN A 152 -9.99 -25.25 -30.17
N LEU A 153 -9.10 -26.12 -29.64
CA LEU A 153 -7.78 -25.70 -29.15
C LEU A 153 -6.90 -25.08 -30.24
N ALA A 154 -7.08 -25.50 -31.50
CA ALA A 154 -6.34 -24.94 -32.62
C ALA A 154 -6.49 -23.40 -32.71
N THR A 155 -7.69 -22.86 -32.45
CA THR A 155 -7.95 -21.41 -32.55
C THR A 155 -7.24 -20.63 -31.44
N LEU A 156 -7.21 -21.17 -30.22
CA LEU A 156 -6.50 -20.59 -29.07
C LEU A 156 -4.99 -20.60 -29.28
N TRP A 157 -4.43 -21.73 -29.74
CA TRP A 157 -3.00 -21.82 -30.05
C TRP A 157 -2.60 -20.89 -31.20
N GLU A 158 -3.45 -20.75 -32.21
CA GLU A 158 -3.19 -19.83 -33.33
C GLU A 158 -3.18 -18.37 -32.84
N ARG A 159 -4.13 -17.98 -31.98
CA ARG A 159 -4.16 -16.65 -31.36
C ARG A 159 -2.92 -16.42 -30.50
N LYS A 160 -2.53 -17.41 -29.68
CA LYS A 160 -1.32 -17.37 -28.85
C LYS A 160 -0.05 -17.17 -29.68
N ALA A 161 0.06 -17.89 -30.80
CA ALA A 161 1.19 -17.77 -31.74
C ALA A 161 1.31 -16.35 -32.32
N ARG A 162 0.18 -15.79 -32.78
CA ARG A 162 0.12 -14.42 -33.31
C ARG A 162 0.52 -13.39 -32.26
N ILE A 163 0.11 -13.56 -31.00
CA ILE A 163 0.52 -12.65 -29.92
C ILE A 163 2.03 -12.71 -29.69
N PHE A 164 2.63 -13.91 -29.62
CA PHE A 164 4.08 -14.04 -29.49
C PHE A 164 4.84 -13.46 -30.67
N GLN A 165 4.33 -13.63 -31.89
CA GLN A 165 4.89 -13.02 -33.08
C GLN A 165 4.88 -11.48 -32.99
N THR A 166 3.77 -10.87 -32.55
CA THR A 166 3.67 -9.43 -32.30
C THR A 166 4.66 -8.94 -31.23
N LYS A 167 4.85 -9.74 -30.16
CA LYS A 167 5.86 -9.47 -29.12
C LYS A 167 7.31 -9.75 -29.57
N LYS A 168 7.50 -10.25 -30.80
CA LYS A 168 8.79 -10.69 -31.37
C LYS A 168 9.45 -11.84 -30.61
N ASP A 169 8.67 -12.59 -29.83
CA ASP A 169 9.09 -13.87 -29.28
C ASP A 169 8.83 -14.97 -30.31
N PHE A 170 9.66 -14.97 -31.36
CA PHE A 170 9.48 -15.86 -32.50
C PHE A 170 9.63 -17.34 -32.12
N LYS A 171 10.41 -17.65 -31.08
CA LYS A 171 10.57 -19.02 -30.59
C LYS A 171 9.24 -19.56 -30.06
N SER A 172 8.62 -18.84 -29.13
CA SER A 172 7.32 -19.23 -28.56
C SER A 172 6.22 -19.20 -29.61
N ALA A 173 6.31 -18.31 -30.61
CA ALA A 173 5.37 -18.28 -31.73
C ALA A 173 5.40 -19.55 -32.57
N VAL A 174 6.61 -20.03 -32.96
CA VAL A 174 6.78 -21.30 -33.69
C VAL A 174 6.20 -22.48 -32.91
N GLU A 175 6.56 -22.60 -31.63
CA GLU A 175 6.04 -23.68 -30.76
C GLU A 175 4.51 -23.67 -30.66
N CYS A 176 3.88 -22.48 -30.73
CA CYS A 176 2.43 -22.36 -30.73
C CYS A 176 1.81 -22.71 -32.09
N TYR A 177 2.42 -22.32 -33.22
CA TYR A 177 1.94 -22.71 -34.55
C TYR A 177 2.02 -24.22 -34.78
N ASP A 178 3.10 -24.86 -34.32
CA ASP A 178 3.23 -26.33 -34.37
C ASP A 178 2.08 -27.01 -33.62
N LYS A 179 1.71 -26.47 -32.45
CA LYS A 179 0.54 -26.95 -31.70
C LYS A 179 -0.77 -26.69 -32.44
N THR A 180 -0.94 -25.53 -33.08
CA THR A 180 -2.11 -25.27 -33.94
C THR A 180 -2.25 -26.33 -35.03
N ILE A 181 -1.17 -26.63 -35.74
CA ILE A 181 -1.13 -27.66 -36.80
C ILE A 181 -1.50 -29.03 -36.22
N HIS A 182 -0.90 -29.41 -35.10
CA HIS A 182 -1.18 -30.67 -34.41
C HIS A 182 -2.67 -30.85 -34.08
N TYR A 183 -3.30 -29.84 -33.46
CA TYR A 183 -4.72 -29.93 -33.09
C TYR A 183 -5.64 -29.95 -34.32
N LEU A 184 -5.33 -29.19 -35.37
CA LEU A 184 -6.10 -29.24 -36.63
C LEU A 184 -6.04 -30.61 -37.32
N GLN A 185 -4.91 -31.31 -37.21
CA GLN A 185 -4.76 -32.66 -37.75
C GLN A 185 -5.49 -33.72 -36.93
N GLN A 186 -5.45 -33.61 -35.60
CA GLN A 186 -6.11 -34.58 -34.71
C GLN A 186 -7.62 -34.38 -34.62
N PHE A 187 -8.10 -33.14 -34.69
CA PHE A 187 -9.51 -32.79 -34.55
C PHE A 187 -9.96 -31.90 -35.73
N PRO A 188 -10.11 -32.47 -36.94
CA PRO A 188 -10.55 -31.73 -38.11
C PRO A 188 -12.06 -31.45 -38.05
N THR A 189 -12.46 -30.44 -37.28
CA THR A 189 -13.87 -30.03 -37.16
C THR A 189 -14.19 -28.81 -38.02
N GLY A 190 -15.39 -28.79 -38.62
CA GLY A 190 -15.98 -27.60 -39.25
C GLY A 190 -15.42 -27.14 -40.61
N LEU A 191 -14.38 -27.78 -41.16
CA LEU A 191 -13.80 -27.43 -42.47
C LEU A 191 -13.89 -28.60 -43.47
N PRO A 192 -14.24 -28.34 -44.75
CA PRO A 192 -14.08 -29.32 -45.83
C PRO A 192 -12.60 -29.77 -45.96
N PRO A 193 -12.32 -31.02 -46.38
CA PRO A 193 -10.97 -31.55 -46.47
C PRO A 193 -9.98 -30.69 -47.27
N GLU A 194 -10.45 -30.10 -48.37
CA GLU A 194 -9.63 -29.21 -49.22
C GLU A 194 -9.23 -27.92 -48.50
N GLN A 195 -10.17 -27.29 -47.78
CA GLN A 195 -9.91 -26.07 -47.02
C GLN A 195 -8.99 -26.33 -45.84
N LEU A 196 -9.13 -27.50 -45.18
CA LEU A 196 -8.23 -27.92 -44.13
C LEU A 196 -6.81 -28.14 -44.66
N ALA A 197 -6.66 -28.82 -45.80
CA ALA A 197 -5.37 -29.02 -46.45
C ALA A 197 -4.69 -27.70 -46.80
N GLN A 198 -5.45 -26.75 -47.36
CA GLN A 198 -4.95 -25.40 -47.67
C GLN A 198 -4.51 -24.66 -46.40
N LYS A 199 -5.35 -24.66 -45.34
CA LYS A 199 -5.02 -24.00 -44.07
C LYS A 199 -3.76 -24.57 -43.42
N LEU A 200 -3.58 -25.89 -43.48
CA LEU A 200 -2.38 -26.56 -42.96
C LEU A 200 -1.13 -26.19 -43.76
N ASP A 201 -1.23 -26.10 -45.09
CA ASP A 201 -0.12 -25.67 -45.94
C ASP A 201 0.28 -24.21 -45.65
N ASP A 202 -0.69 -23.32 -45.53
CA ASP A 202 -0.46 -21.90 -45.22
C ASP A 202 0.18 -21.73 -43.83
N LEU A 203 -0.30 -22.47 -42.82
CA LEU A 203 0.28 -22.45 -41.47
C LEU A 203 1.72 -22.96 -41.46
N LYS A 204 2.05 -24.00 -42.24
CA LYS A 204 3.44 -24.50 -42.34
C LYS A 204 4.36 -23.46 -42.96
N LYS A 205 3.97 -22.83 -44.07
CA LYS A 205 4.75 -21.75 -44.71
C LYS A 205 4.94 -20.56 -43.78
N LEU A 206 3.91 -20.19 -43.01
CA LEU A 206 4.00 -19.15 -42.01
C LEU A 206 4.98 -19.55 -40.89
N THR A 207 4.87 -20.77 -40.38
CA THR A 207 5.75 -21.29 -39.32
C THR A 207 7.20 -21.28 -39.76
N ASP A 208 7.50 -21.71 -40.98
CA ASP A 208 8.84 -21.64 -41.56
C ASP A 208 9.34 -20.20 -41.62
N THR A 209 8.50 -19.27 -42.09
CA THR A 209 8.85 -17.84 -42.16
C THR A 209 9.22 -17.28 -40.78
N VAL A 210 8.41 -17.59 -39.75
CA VAL A 210 8.65 -17.15 -38.37
C VAL A 210 9.90 -17.82 -37.79
N TYR A 211 10.14 -19.08 -38.14
CA TYR A 211 11.34 -19.80 -37.74
C TYR A 211 12.62 -19.18 -38.35
N TYR A 212 12.58 -18.76 -39.61
CA TYR A 212 13.69 -17.99 -40.20
C TYR A 212 13.89 -16.64 -39.50
N GLN A 213 12.81 -15.94 -39.14
CA GLN A 213 12.90 -14.71 -38.34
C GLN A 213 13.57 -14.99 -36.99
N TYR A 214 13.16 -16.06 -36.29
CA TYR A 214 13.79 -16.52 -35.06
C TYR A 214 15.29 -16.76 -35.24
N LYS A 215 15.70 -17.56 -36.23
CA LYS A 215 17.12 -17.84 -36.52
C LYS A 215 17.94 -16.58 -36.77
N ASN A 216 17.37 -15.60 -37.48
CA ASN A 216 18.06 -14.34 -37.79
C ASN A 216 18.33 -13.50 -36.54
N VAL A 217 17.40 -13.50 -35.57
CA VAL A 217 17.56 -12.75 -34.32
C VAL A 217 18.25 -13.55 -33.22
N GLN A 218 18.29 -14.89 -33.31
CA GLN A 218 18.83 -15.78 -32.27
C GLN A 218 20.25 -15.41 -31.84
N LYS A 219 21.10 -15.00 -32.81
CA LYS A 219 22.49 -14.55 -32.56
C LYS A 219 22.60 -13.23 -31.79
N TYR A 220 21.51 -12.47 -31.67
CA TYR A 220 21.45 -11.17 -31.00
C TYR A 220 20.54 -11.17 -29.76
N LEU A 221 19.89 -12.29 -29.45
CA LEU A 221 19.04 -12.40 -28.26
C LEU A 221 19.93 -12.42 -27.01
N GLU A 222 19.81 -11.37 -26.18
CA GLU A 222 20.28 -11.46 -24.80
C GLU A 222 19.52 -12.60 -24.10
N PRO A 223 20.16 -13.37 -23.20
CA PRO A 223 19.44 -14.31 -22.36
C PRO A 223 18.28 -13.58 -21.67
N PRO A 224 17.10 -14.21 -21.53
CA PRO A 224 15.94 -13.57 -20.94
C PRO A 224 16.34 -12.98 -19.59
N LYS A 225 16.21 -11.65 -19.46
CA LYS A 225 16.42 -10.96 -18.19
C LYS A 225 15.43 -11.58 -17.22
N GLY A 226 15.94 -12.33 -16.25
CA GLY A 226 15.12 -13.01 -15.26
C GLY A 226 14.14 -12.04 -14.60
N THR A 227 13.05 -12.57 -14.07
CA THR A 227 12.03 -11.78 -13.38
C THR A 227 12.71 -10.89 -12.35
N ARG A 228 12.67 -9.56 -12.54
CA ARG A 228 13.31 -8.62 -11.62
C ARG A 228 12.67 -8.82 -10.24
N SER A 229 13.42 -9.42 -9.32
CA SER A 229 12.99 -9.56 -7.94
C SER A 229 12.84 -8.18 -7.32
N PHE A 230 11.94 -8.07 -6.35
CA PHE A 230 11.89 -6.85 -5.54
C PHE A 230 13.23 -6.70 -4.81
N GLN A 231 13.80 -5.50 -4.87
CA GLN A 231 15.01 -5.15 -4.14
C GLN A 231 14.63 -4.12 -3.07
N PRO A 232 14.66 -4.48 -1.78
CA PRO A 232 14.52 -3.51 -0.71
C PRO A 232 15.69 -2.53 -0.77
N HIS A 233 15.48 -1.32 -0.25
CA HIS A 233 16.52 -0.30 -0.15
C HIS A 233 16.44 0.37 1.20
N LEU A 234 17.57 0.43 1.90
CA LEU A 234 17.78 1.31 3.05
C LEU A 234 19.11 2.02 2.78
N ASP A 235 19.08 3.35 2.73
CA ASP A 235 20.27 4.13 2.47
C ASP A 235 21.27 3.99 3.62
N GLY A 236 22.56 3.77 3.32
CA GLY A 236 23.59 3.56 4.33
C GLY A 236 23.87 4.76 5.24
N ALA A 237 23.31 5.93 4.90
CA ALA A 237 23.29 7.11 5.76
C ALA A 237 22.11 7.14 6.75
N VAL A 238 21.22 6.13 6.75
CA VAL A 238 20.16 5.93 7.76
C VAL A 238 20.64 4.90 8.79
N LEU A 239 20.49 5.22 10.06
CA LEU A 239 20.63 4.25 11.16
C LEU A 239 19.45 4.37 12.13
N TYR A 240 19.19 3.31 12.88
CA TYR A 240 18.23 3.32 13.96
C TYR A 240 18.96 3.41 15.30
N ASP A 241 18.45 4.26 16.18
CA ASP A 241 18.99 4.51 17.52
C ASP A 241 17.82 4.45 18.52
N SER A 242 18.11 4.51 19.82
CA SER A 242 17.08 4.49 20.85
C SER A 242 17.40 5.37 22.05
N SER A 243 16.37 5.91 22.69
CA SER A 243 16.46 6.64 23.96
C SER A 243 15.24 6.37 24.83
N GLU A 244 15.35 6.67 26.13
CA GLU A 244 14.23 6.53 27.06
C GLU A 244 13.03 7.41 26.70
N THR A 245 13.28 8.60 26.14
CA THR A 245 12.23 9.59 25.84
C THR A 245 11.57 9.39 24.48
N GLU A 246 12.36 9.07 23.45
CA GLU A 246 11.88 8.97 22.06
C GLU A 246 11.59 7.52 21.62
N GLY A 247 11.89 6.53 22.48
CA GLY A 247 11.89 5.13 22.08
C GLY A 247 12.93 4.88 20.99
N ARG A 248 12.59 4.03 20.01
CA ARG A 248 13.42 3.77 18.83
C ARG A 248 13.13 4.81 17.74
N PHE A 249 14.17 5.32 17.08
CA PHE A 249 14.02 6.35 16.05
C PHE A 249 15.08 6.26 14.94
N ALA A 250 14.70 6.72 13.74
CA ALA A 250 15.60 6.86 12.60
C ALA A 250 16.46 8.14 12.70
N LYS A 251 17.77 8.02 12.47
CA LYS A 251 18.76 9.10 12.56
C LYS A 251 19.68 9.12 11.35
N ALA A 252 20.09 10.32 10.94
CA ALA A 252 21.03 10.50 9.85
C ALA A 252 22.46 10.23 10.33
N LYS A 253 23.11 9.19 9.80
CA LYS A 253 24.54 8.91 10.03
C LYS A 253 25.44 9.93 9.33
N ALA A 254 25.02 10.39 8.17
CA ALA A 254 25.66 11.42 7.36
C ALA A 254 24.60 12.42 6.87
N ALA A 255 25.03 13.58 6.38
CA ALA A 255 24.10 14.58 5.87
C ALA A 255 23.32 14.03 4.66
N LEU A 256 21.99 14.10 4.71
CA LEU A 256 21.10 13.71 3.63
C LEU A 256 20.65 14.95 2.86
N ARG A 257 20.71 14.87 1.53
CA ARG A 257 20.28 15.96 0.63
C ARG A 257 18.81 15.81 0.26
N PRO A 258 18.09 16.87 -0.14
CA PRO A 258 16.75 16.76 -0.71
C PRO A 258 16.75 15.83 -1.94
N ASN A 259 15.64 15.11 -2.16
CA ASN A 259 15.45 14.13 -3.24
C ASN A 259 16.37 12.90 -3.17
N GLN A 260 16.72 12.46 -1.97
CA GLN A 260 17.42 11.20 -1.75
C GLN A 260 16.39 10.12 -1.39
N LEU A 261 16.36 9.00 -2.13
CA LEU A 261 15.57 7.82 -1.76
C LEU A 261 16.27 7.12 -0.60
N ILE A 262 15.65 7.13 0.58
CA ILE A 262 16.27 6.61 1.79
C ILE A 262 15.70 5.27 2.25
N LEU A 263 14.46 4.96 1.87
CA LEU A 263 13.82 3.68 2.18
C LEU A 263 12.93 3.25 1.01
N ARG A 264 12.99 1.97 0.65
CA ARG A 264 12.03 1.26 -0.19
C ARG A 264 11.74 -0.09 0.44
N GLU A 265 10.50 -0.27 0.87
CA GLU A 265 10.11 -1.39 1.72
C GLU A 265 8.78 -1.99 1.26
N LYS A 266 8.67 -3.32 1.38
CA LYS A 266 7.38 -4.03 1.28
C LYS A 266 6.82 -4.24 2.69
N PRO A 267 5.50 -4.21 2.86
CA PRO A 267 4.92 -4.36 4.16
C PRO A 267 5.04 -5.80 4.63
N HIS A 268 5.09 -5.97 5.95
CA HIS A 268 4.92 -7.27 6.59
C HIS A 268 3.46 -7.77 6.51
N ALA A 269 2.50 -6.85 6.56
CA ALA A 269 1.08 -7.14 6.39
C ALA A 269 0.37 -5.93 5.77
N ALA A 270 -0.62 -6.19 4.91
CA ALA A 270 -1.44 -5.16 4.29
C ALA A 270 -2.91 -5.61 4.18
N ALA A 271 -3.85 -4.70 4.37
CA ALA A 271 -5.28 -4.90 4.17
C ALA A 271 -5.93 -3.72 3.43
N LEU A 272 -6.85 -4.02 2.50
CA LEU A 272 -7.66 -3.02 1.80
C LEU A 272 -8.85 -2.59 2.67
N LEU A 273 -9.28 -1.34 2.52
CA LEU A 273 -10.61 -0.95 2.99
C LEU A 273 -11.69 -1.65 2.14
N GLN A 274 -12.85 -1.89 2.74
CA GLN A 274 -13.92 -2.70 2.15
C GLN A 274 -14.38 -2.17 0.79
N GLU A 275 -14.51 -0.85 0.64
CA GLU A 275 -14.95 -0.18 -0.58
C GLU A 275 -13.99 -0.38 -1.76
N TYR A 276 -12.73 -0.74 -1.49
CA TYR A 276 -11.71 -1.00 -2.52
C TYR A 276 -11.51 -2.48 -2.82
N SER A 277 -12.14 -3.39 -2.05
CA SER A 277 -11.99 -4.85 -2.19
C SER A 277 -12.32 -5.39 -3.58
N GLY A 278 -13.24 -4.75 -4.30
CA GLY A 278 -13.66 -5.11 -5.66
C GLY A 278 -12.95 -4.34 -6.79
N THR A 279 -12.15 -3.31 -6.47
CA THR A 279 -11.53 -2.42 -7.46
C THR A 279 -9.99 -2.49 -7.45
N HIS A 280 -9.40 -2.94 -6.36
CA HIS A 280 -7.95 -3.05 -6.18
C HIS A 280 -7.55 -4.48 -5.86
N CYS A 281 -6.33 -4.85 -6.23
CA CYS A 281 -5.78 -6.15 -5.90
C CYS A 281 -5.66 -6.32 -4.40
N SER A 282 -6.28 -7.35 -3.85
CA SER A 282 -6.27 -7.62 -2.41
C SER A 282 -4.90 -7.97 -1.84
N ASN A 283 -3.90 -8.23 -2.70
CA ASN A 283 -2.52 -8.55 -2.33
C ASN A 283 -1.54 -7.38 -2.56
N CYS A 284 -1.61 -6.65 -3.68
CA CYS A 284 -0.65 -5.58 -4.00
C CYS A 284 -1.27 -4.17 -4.10
N PHE A 285 -2.57 -4.04 -3.94
CA PHE A 285 -3.36 -2.80 -4.01
C PHE A 285 -3.33 -2.08 -5.36
N GLU A 286 -2.70 -2.66 -6.39
CA GLU A 286 -2.82 -2.14 -7.75
C GLU A 286 -4.27 -2.21 -8.21
N ARG A 287 -4.74 -1.15 -8.85
CA ARG A 287 -6.10 -1.09 -9.41
C ARG A 287 -6.28 -2.17 -10.48
N ILE A 288 -7.42 -2.84 -10.45
CA ILE A 288 -7.68 -3.98 -11.31
C ILE A 288 -8.41 -3.53 -12.58
N GLU A 289 -7.81 -3.88 -13.70
CA GLU A 289 -8.42 -3.73 -15.01
C GLU A 289 -8.83 -5.08 -15.62
N VAL A 290 -8.01 -6.11 -15.41
CA VAL A 290 -8.29 -7.51 -15.78
C VAL A 290 -8.24 -8.33 -14.50
N LEU A 291 -9.39 -8.86 -14.08
CA LEU A 291 -9.49 -9.45 -12.76
C LEU A 291 -9.20 -10.95 -12.75
N TYR A 292 -8.51 -11.35 -11.70
CA TYR A 292 -8.42 -12.68 -11.11
C TYR A 292 -9.24 -12.67 -9.81
N CYS A 293 -9.71 -13.81 -9.33
CA CYS A 293 -10.60 -13.85 -8.18
C CYS A 293 -10.48 -15.16 -7.41
N CYS A 294 -10.81 -15.11 -6.12
CA CYS A 294 -10.91 -16.31 -5.30
C CYS A 294 -11.90 -17.32 -5.93
N PRO A 295 -11.59 -18.63 -5.93
CA PRO A 295 -12.52 -19.65 -6.42
C PRO A 295 -13.76 -19.82 -5.53
N HIS A 296 -13.72 -19.34 -4.27
CA HIS A 296 -14.77 -19.58 -3.28
C HIS A 296 -15.59 -18.34 -2.87
N CYS A 297 -15.08 -17.12 -3.04
CA CYS A 297 -15.82 -15.91 -2.65
C CYS A 297 -15.79 -14.85 -3.74
N VAL A 298 -16.59 -13.80 -3.53
CA VAL A 298 -16.60 -12.60 -4.38
C VAL A 298 -16.01 -11.38 -3.67
N ASP A 299 -15.48 -11.58 -2.46
CA ASP A 299 -15.04 -10.52 -1.55
C ASP A 299 -13.64 -9.98 -1.88
N VAL A 300 -12.85 -10.72 -2.64
CA VAL A 300 -11.49 -10.34 -3.03
C VAL A 300 -11.24 -10.56 -4.51
N VAL A 301 -10.44 -9.66 -5.10
CA VAL A 301 -9.98 -9.75 -6.48
C VAL A 301 -8.49 -9.47 -6.56
N PHE A 302 -7.85 -9.96 -7.63
CA PHE A 302 -6.41 -9.87 -7.83
C PHE A 302 -6.06 -9.41 -9.25
N CYS A 303 -4.90 -8.79 -9.42
CA CYS A 303 -4.43 -8.29 -10.72
C CYS A 303 -3.67 -9.33 -11.56
N SER A 304 -3.27 -10.45 -10.95
CA SER A 304 -2.47 -11.49 -11.59
C SER A 304 -2.61 -12.83 -10.87
N GLU A 305 -2.33 -13.93 -11.58
CA GLU A 305 -2.27 -15.29 -11.01
C GLU A 305 -1.31 -15.36 -9.82
N ARG A 306 -0.16 -14.67 -9.91
CA ARG A 306 0.79 -14.58 -8.80
C ARG A 306 0.15 -13.97 -7.55
N CYS A 307 -0.61 -12.89 -7.70
CA CYS A 307 -1.25 -12.22 -6.58
C CYS A 307 -2.43 -13.03 -6.03
N GLU A 308 -3.20 -13.69 -6.90
CA GLU A 308 -4.25 -14.64 -6.50
C GLU A 308 -3.66 -15.77 -5.68
N ARG A 309 -2.64 -16.45 -6.19
CA ARG A 309 -1.95 -17.53 -5.48
C ARG A 309 -1.39 -17.06 -4.14
N ASN A 310 -0.63 -15.95 -4.14
CA ASN A 310 -0.05 -15.42 -2.93
C ASN A 310 -1.12 -15.08 -1.87
N GLY A 311 -2.24 -14.46 -2.27
CA GLY A 311 -3.31 -14.11 -1.35
C GLY A 311 -4.08 -15.34 -0.85
N CYS A 312 -4.59 -16.16 -1.78
CA CYS A 312 -5.42 -17.34 -1.50
C CYS A 312 -4.68 -18.41 -0.71
N GLU A 313 -3.40 -18.68 -1.00
CA GLU A 313 -2.64 -19.74 -0.31
C GLU A 313 -2.12 -19.32 1.07
N SER A 314 -2.01 -18.00 1.34
CA SER A 314 -1.50 -17.47 2.62
C SER A 314 -2.62 -17.04 3.56
N TYR A 315 -2.94 -15.75 3.62
CA TYR A 315 -3.89 -15.18 4.58
C TYR A 315 -5.35 -15.40 4.18
N HIS A 316 -5.66 -15.31 2.88
CA HIS A 316 -7.06 -15.23 2.45
C HIS A 316 -7.84 -16.50 2.73
N ARG A 317 -7.22 -17.69 2.62
CA ARG A 317 -7.87 -18.96 3.01
C ARG A 317 -8.46 -18.96 4.43
N TYR A 318 -7.92 -18.16 5.35
CA TYR A 318 -8.36 -18.11 6.74
C TYR A 318 -9.41 -17.01 7.01
N GLU A 319 -9.47 -15.97 6.18
CA GLU A 319 -10.52 -14.93 6.22
C GLU A 319 -11.65 -15.17 5.19
N CYS A 320 -11.46 -16.11 4.26
CA CYS A 320 -12.44 -16.44 3.22
C CYS A 320 -13.73 -16.95 3.86
N GLY A 321 -14.83 -16.31 3.49
CA GLY A 321 -16.14 -16.56 4.07
C GLY A 321 -16.43 -15.77 5.35
N PHE A 322 -15.43 -15.14 5.97
CA PHE A 322 -15.60 -14.30 7.17
C PHE A 322 -15.54 -12.80 6.89
N LEU A 323 -14.92 -12.35 5.79
CA LEU A 323 -14.76 -10.93 5.47
C LEU A 323 -16.08 -10.13 5.54
N GLY A 324 -17.15 -10.63 4.93
CA GLY A 324 -18.47 -9.99 4.99
C GLY A 324 -18.99 -9.82 6.42
N THR A 325 -18.80 -10.82 7.28
CA THR A 325 -19.22 -10.80 8.68
C THR A 325 -18.31 -9.89 9.52
N LEU A 326 -17.00 -9.89 9.26
CA LEU A 326 -16.04 -8.99 9.89
C LEU A 326 -16.37 -7.53 9.58
N TRP A 327 -16.64 -7.19 8.31
CA TRP A 327 -17.09 -5.85 7.94
C TRP A 327 -18.42 -5.47 8.60
N ALA A 328 -19.41 -6.37 8.59
CA ALA A 328 -20.70 -6.13 9.25
C ALA A 328 -20.58 -6.00 10.78
N SER A 329 -19.55 -6.59 11.38
CA SER A 329 -19.26 -6.44 12.81
C SER A 329 -18.78 -5.03 13.17
N GLY A 330 -18.36 -4.24 12.17
CA GLY A 330 -17.70 -2.95 12.37
C GLY A 330 -16.20 -3.09 12.55
N ALA A 331 -15.62 -4.29 12.51
CA ALA A 331 -14.17 -4.49 12.63
C ALA A 331 -13.44 -3.62 11.60
N THR A 332 -12.55 -2.76 12.09
CA THR A 332 -11.82 -1.81 11.25
C THR A 332 -10.65 -2.49 10.56
N ILE A 333 -9.93 -1.71 9.75
CA ILE A 333 -8.70 -2.17 9.08
C ILE A 333 -7.63 -2.66 10.07
N VAL A 334 -7.65 -2.16 11.32
CA VAL A 334 -6.76 -2.60 12.40
C VAL A 334 -6.96 -4.09 12.70
N SER A 335 -8.22 -4.51 12.79
CA SER A 335 -8.60 -5.90 13.05
C SER A 335 -8.22 -6.85 11.92
N LEU A 336 -8.41 -6.40 10.66
CA LEU A 336 -8.01 -7.18 9.48
C LEU A 336 -6.49 -7.32 9.38
N LEU A 337 -5.73 -6.26 9.68
CA LEU A 337 -4.27 -6.32 9.72
C LEU A 337 -3.76 -7.24 10.82
N ALA A 338 -4.31 -7.15 12.04
CA ALA A 338 -3.90 -8.02 13.14
C ALA A 338 -4.14 -9.51 12.82
N LEU A 339 -5.26 -9.82 12.17
CA LEU A 339 -5.54 -11.17 11.66
C LEU A 339 -4.50 -11.59 10.61
N ARG A 340 -4.23 -10.74 9.62
CA ARG A 340 -3.26 -11.03 8.54
C ARG A 340 -1.82 -11.18 9.04
N ILE A 341 -1.39 -10.42 10.05
CA ILE A 341 -0.06 -10.61 10.67
C ILE A 341 0.13 -12.06 11.12
N ILE A 342 -0.92 -12.69 11.66
CA ILE A 342 -0.91 -14.12 12.05
C ILE A 342 -1.07 -15.03 10.83
N THR A 343 -2.12 -14.83 10.03
CA THR A 343 -2.53 -15.82 9.01
C THR A 343 -1.61 -15.92 7.78
N GLN A 344 -0.67 -14.98 7.63
CA GLN A 344 0.36 -15.02 6.58
C GLN A 344 1.48 -16.04 6.86
N LYS A 345 1.58 -16.55 8.10
CA LYS A 345 2.56 -17.57 8.51
C LYS A 345 1.82 -18.82 9.03
N PRO A 346 2.42 -20.03 8.93
CA PRO A 346 1.81 -21.22 9.51
C PRO A 346 1.80 -21.14 11.05
N CYS A 347 0.84 -21.77 11.72
CA CYS A 347 0.73 -21.74 13.18
C CYS A 347 2.03 -22.16 13.91
N ALA A 348 2.73 -23.17 13.37
CA ALA A 348 3.99 -23.67 13.94
C ALA A 348 5.09 -22.59 14.04
N TYR A 349 5.11 -21.64 13.11
CA TYR A 349 6.07 -20.53 13.11
C TYR A 349 5.98 -19.70 14.39
N PHE A 350 4.76 -19.43 14.88
CA PHE A 350 4.58 -18.68 16.12
C PHE A 350 4.86 -19.52 17.36
N GLU A 351 4.53 -20.81 17.32
CA GLU A 351 4.76 -21.73 18.44
C GLU A 351 6.26 -21.91 18.72
N GLU A 352 7.10 -21.96 17.68
CA GLU A 352 8.56 -22.06 17.80
C GLU A 352 9.19 -20.87 18.54
N MET A 353 8.59 -19.68 18.46
CA MET A 353 9.10 -18.46 19.11
C MET A 353 8.36 -18.06 20.39
N ARG A 354 7.40 -18.88 20.86
CA ARG A 354 6.53 -18.58 22.02
C ARG A 354 7.29 -18.09 23.25
N HIS A 355 8.41 -18.73 23.57
CA HIS A 355 9.20 -18.41 24.76
C HIS A 355 10.14 -17.22 24.57
N GLU A 356 10.48 -16.88 23.33
CA GLU A 356 11.41 -15.78 23.02
C GLU A 356 10.72 -14.41 23.00
N LEU A 357 9.43 -14.36 22.62
CA LEU A 357 8.71 -13.09 22.41
C LEU A 357 8.76 -12.13 23.61
N PRO A 358 8.56 -12.57 24.87
CA PRO A 358 8.59 -11.65 26.02
C PRO A 358 9.97 -11.05 26.33
N GLU A 359 11.05 -11.64 25.80
CA GLU A 359 12.44 -11.28 26.13
C GLU A 359 13.13 -10.48 25.02
N LEU A 360 12.38 -10.03 24.01
CA LEU A 360 12.93 -9.31 22.87
C LEU A 360 13.53 -7.95 23.26
N SER A 361 14.67 -7.63 22.65
CA SER A 361 15.27 -6.30 22.70
C SER A 361 15.50 -5.75 21.29
N ALA A 362 15.65 -4.44 21.17
CA ALA A 362 15.95 -3.78 19.89
C ALA A 362 17.17 -4.42 19.20
N SER A 363 18.26 -4.64 19.94
CA SER A 363 19.49 -5.19 19.39
C SER A 363 19.36 -6.63 18.86
N MET A 364 18.39 -7.40 19.39
CA MET A 364 18.04 -8.72 18.87
C MET A 364 17.25 -8.58 17.58
N THR A 365 16.20 -7.75 17.57
CA THR A 365 15.29 -7.63 16.43
C THR A 365 15.92 -6.97 15.21
N ASP A 366 16.85 -6.04 15.39
CA ASP A 366 17.48 -5.30 14.29
C ASP A 366 18.34 -6.20 13.38
N LYS A 367 18.79 -7.35 13.89
CA LYS A 367 19.60 -8.34 13.15
C LYS A 367 18.77 -9.40 12.42
N LEU A 368 17.45 -9.42 12.65
CA LEU A 368 16.56 -10.41 12.06
C LEU A 368 16.24 -10.07 10.58
N PRO A 369 15.78 -11.06 9.79
CA PRO A 369 15.22 -10.81 8.47
C PRO A 369 14.05 -9.81 8.50
N ASP A 370 13.83 -9.10 7.40
CA ASP A 370 12.80 -8.04 7.30
C ASP A 370 11.37 -8.56 7.54
N ASP A 371 11.10 -9.81 7.19
CA ASP A 371 9.77 -10.43 7.31
C ASP A 371 9.62 -11.27 8.61
N ASP A 372 10.51 -11.09 9.59
CA ASP A 372 10.45 -11.78 10.87
C ASP A 372 9.45 -11.11 11.83
N TYR A 373 8.43 -11.86 12.27
CA TYR A 373 7.41 -11.40 13.20
C TYR A 373 7.96 -10.79 14.50
N ARG A 374 9.13 -11.21 14.99
CA ARG A 374 9.71 -10.63 16.21
C ARG A 374 10.00 -9.14 16.06
N LYS A 375 10.28 -8.65 14.85
CA LYS A 375 10.38 -7.20 14.57
C LYS A 375 9.06 -6.48 14.82
N ILE A 376 7.95 -7.09 14.40
CA ILE A 376 6.59 -6.56 14.59
C ILE A 376 6.18 -6.61 16.05
N PHE A 377 6.41 -7.75 16.71
CA PHE A 377 6.08 -7.92 18.12
C PHE A 377 6.78 -6.87 18.99
N ASN A 378 8.02 -6.50 18.68
CA ASN A 378 8.79 -5.51 19.45
C ASN A 378 8.36 -4.04 19.19
N LEU A 379 7.40 -3.77 18.31
CA LEU A 379 6.87 -2.42 18.07
C LEU A 379 6.02 -1.93 19.25
N VAL A 380 5.88 -0.61 19.37
CA VAL A 380 5.21 0.03 20.52
C VAL A 380 3.71 -0.24 20.52
N THR A 381 3.15 -0.57 21.69
CA THR A 381 1.70 -0.84 21.86
C THR A 381 0.99 0.23 22.69
N HIS A 382 1.74 1.02 23.48
CA HIS A 382 1.22 1.91 24.52
C HIS A 382 0.14 1.25 25.41
N SER A 383 0.26 -0.06 25.64
CA SER A 383 -0.71 -0.84 26.42
C SER A 383 -0.82 -0.35 27.87
N ASP A 384 0.27 0.19 28.39
CA ASP A 384 0.41 0.82 29.71
C ASP A 384 -0.36 2.14 29.85
N LYS A 385 -0.66 2.82 28.75
CA LYS A 385 -1.35 4.12 28.72
C LYS A 385 -2.85 4.01 28.41
N ARG A 386 -3.38 2.79 28.25
CA ARG A 386 -4.79 2.52 27.94
C ARG A 386 -5.63 2.41 29.20
N THR A 387 -6.88 2.83 29.12
CA THR A 387 -7.86 2.63 30.21
C THR A 387 -8.25 1.15 30.30
N PRO A 388 -8.71 0.67 31.47
CA PRO A 388 -9.28 -0.67 31.58
C PRO A 388 -10.44 -0.91 30.62
N GLU A 389 -11.30 0.09 30.39
CA GLU A 389 -12.41 0.01 29.44
C GLU A 389 -11.93 -0.21 28.01
N ASP A 390 -10.93 0.54 27.56
CA ASP A 390 -10.34 0.35 26.23
C ASP A 390 -9.73 -1.04 26.14
N ASN A 391 -8.88 -1.43 27.11
CA ASN A 391 -8.25 -2.75 27.11
C ASN A 391 -9.29 -3.89 27.02
N LEU A 392 -10.45 -3.75 27.66
CA LEU A 392 -11.53 -4.73 27.59
C LEU A 392 -12.08 -4.89 26.17
N VAL A 393 -12.38 -3.78 25.49
CA VAL A 393 -12.95 -3.79 24.12
C VAL A 393 -11.96 -4.39 23.12
N TRP A 394 -10.68 -4.02 23.23
CA TRP A 394 -9.62 -4.56 22.38
C TRP A 394 -9.41 -6.07 22.61
N THR A 395 -9.47 -6.50 23.87
CA THR A 395 -9.39 -7.92 24.22
C THR A 395 -10.58 -8.70 23.66
N LEU A 396 -11.80 -8.15 23.73
CA LEU A 396 -12.98 -8.78 23.14
C LEU A 396 -12.84 -8.95 21.62
N MET A 397 -12.30 -7.95 20.91
CA MET A 397 -12.04 -8.11 19.47
C MET A 397 -11.04 -9.25 19.22
N ALA A 398 -9.96 -9.32 20.01
CA ALA A 398 -9.01 -10.42 19.91
C ALA A 398 -9.70 -11.78 20.11
N THR A 399 -10.67 -11.90 21.02
CA THR A 399 -11.43 -13.15 21.16
C THR A 399 -12.29 -13.48 19.94
N MET A 400 -12.89 -12.47 19.28
CA MET A 400 -13.63 -12.65 18.03
C MET A 400 -12.72 -13.12 16.90
N LEU A 401 -11.54 -12.49 16.74
CA LEU A 401 -10.55 -12.90 15.75
C LEU A 401 -9.97 -14.29 16.04
N ASN A 402 -9.78 -14.65 17.31
CA ASN A 402 -9.36 -16.00 17.68
C ASN A 402 -10.43 -17.06 17.34
N THR A 403 -11.71 -16.71 17.48
CA THR A 403 -12.83 -17.54 17.00
C THR A 403 -12.78 -17.73 15.48
N VAL A 404 -12.44 -16.69 14.71
CA VAL A 404 -12.20 -16.81 13.25
C VAL A 404 -11.07 -17.80 12.96
N LEU A 405 -9.92 -17.68 13.63
CA LEU A 405 -8.79 -18.60 13.45
C LEU A 405 -9.19 -20.06 13.74
N ARG A 406 -9.98 -20.29 14.80
CA ARG A 406 -10.50 -21.61 15.16
C ARG A 406 -11.41 -22.16 14.06
N MET A 407 -12.43 -21.39 13.66
CA MET A 407 -13.42 -21.83 12.66
C MET A 407 -12.79 -22.02 11.27
N ALA A 408 -11.73 -21.27 10.95
CA ALA A 408 -10.96 -21.42 9.74
C ALA A 408 -9.93 -22.56 9.78
N ASN A 409 -9.86 -23.34 10.87
CA ASN A 409 -8.90 -24.41 11.09
C ASN A 409 -7.43 -23.96 10.93
N TYR A 410 -7.08 -22.79 11.48
CA TYR A 410 -5.71 -22.28 11.44
C TYR A 410 -4.76 -23.09 12.32
N SER A 411 -5.20 -23.49 13.52
CA SER A 411 -4.48 -24.39 14.42
C SER A 411 -4.95 -25.83 14.24
N ALA A 412 -4.03 -26.80 14.31
CA ALA A 412 -4.32 -28.23 14.08
C ALA A 412 -5.28 -28.84 15.11
N ALA A 413 -5.46 -28.20 16.26
CA ALA A 413 -6.29 -28.71 17.35
C ALA A 413 -7.78 -28.39 17.20
N GLY A 414 -8.18 -27.48 16.30
CA GLY A 414 -9.59 -27.03 16.21
C GLY A 414 -10.13 -26.35 17.48
N GLU A 415 -9.26 -26.15 18.48
CA GLU A 415 -9.54 -25.50 19.76
C GLU A 415 -9.00 -24.06 19.76
N GLU A 416 -9.58 -23.24 20.63
CA GLU A 416 -9.09 -21.88 20.84
C GLU A 416 -7.72 -21.91 21.51
N ASN A 417 -6.75 -21.23 20.88
CA ASN A 417 -5.40 -21.14 21.40
C ASN A 417 -5.20 -19.80 22.11
N ASN A 418 -5.09 -19.82 23.45
CA ASN A 418 -4.85 -18.61 24.25
C ASN A 418 -3.57 -17.87 23.85
N PHE A 419 -2.56 -18.58 23.34
CA PHE A 419 -1.34 -17.94 22.86
C PHE A 419 -1.59 -17.15 21.57
N LEU A 420 -2.30 -17.70 20.59
CA LEU A 420 -2.67 -16.96 19.38
C LEU A 420 -3.59 -15.78 19.69
N GLY A 421 -4.54 -15.97 20.62
CA GLY A 421 -5.40 -14.90 21.10
C GLY A 421 -4.63 -13.74 21.76
N TYR A 422 -3.63 -14.07 22.57
CA TYR A 422 -2.68 -13.11 23.10
C TYR A 422 -1.93 -12.36 21.99
N LEU A 423 -1.39 -13.07 20.99
CA LEU A 423 -0.72 -12.42 19.86
C LEU A 423 -1.67 -11.52 19.05
N LEU A 424 -2.94 -11.91 18.89
CA LEU A 424 -3.95 -11.07 18.24
C LEU A 424 -4.19 -9.78 19.03
N LEU A 425 -4.34 -9.85 20.36
CA LEU A 425 -4.48 -8.66 21.20
C LEU A 425 -3.25 -7.75 21.08
N HIS A 426 -2.05 -8.32 21.19
CA HIS A 426 -0.80 -7.59 21.03
C HIS A 426 -0.71 -6.92 19.66
N ASN A 427 -1.01 -7.66 18.59
CA ASN A 427 -0.96 -7.15 17.21
C ASN A 427 -1.99 -6.08 16.93
N LEU A 428 -3.20 -6.16 17.49
CA LEU A 428 -4.18 -5.08 17.41
C LEU A 428 -3.55 -3.79 17.96
N GLN A 429 -2.97 -3.85 19.16
CA GLN A 429 -2.37 -2.69 19.80
C GLN A 429 -1.13 -2.18 19.04
N VAL A 430 -0.31 -3.05 18.46
CA VAL A 430 0.82 -2.66 17.58
C VAL A 430 0.30 -1.92 16.35
N VAL A 431 -0.66 -2.50 15.63
CA VAL A 431 -1.19 -1.92 14.39
C VAL A 431 -1.75 -0.53 14.63
N ASN A 432 -2.41 -0.30 15.78
CA ASN A 432 -2.97 0.98 16.17
C ASN A 432 -1.99 2.16 16.16
N TYR A 433 -0.70 1.91 16.39
CA TYR A 433 0.31 2.97 16.53
C TYR A 433 1.39 2.93 15.45
N ASN A 434 1.51 1.82 14.71
CA ASN A 434 2.65 1.60 13.81
C ASN A 434 2.24 1.35 12.35
N ALA A 435 0.94 1.13 12.07
CA ALA A 435 0.47 0.95 10.71
C ALA A 435 0.37 2.29 9.96
N HIS A 436 0.50 2.22 8.64
CA HIS A 436 0.49 3.37 7.75
C HIS A 436 -0.63 3.22 6.72
N ASP A 437 -1.37 4.30 6.49
CA ASP A 437 -2.29 4.37 5.37
C ASP A 437 -1.52 4.22 4.05
N VAL A 438 -1.95 3.26 3.24
CA VAL A 438 -1.50 3.09 1.86
C VAL A 438 -2.43 3.90 0.99
N SER A 439 -1.87 4.94 0.36
CA SER A 439 -2.62 5.88 -0.45
C SER A 439 -2.28 5.80 -1.93
N GLU A 440 -3.25 6.08 -2.77
CA GLU A 440 -3.05 6.39 -4.18
C GLU A 440 -3.48 7.83 -4.48
N VAL A 441 -2.95 8.40 -5.56
CA VAL A 441 -3.37 9.71 -6.03
C VAL A 441 -4.53 9.56 -7.01
N GLN A 442 -5.67 10.17 -6.73
CA GLN A 442 -6.84 10.15 -7.60
C GLN A 442 -7.11 11.53 -8.22
N ARG A 443 -7.44 11.54 -9.52
CA ARG A 443 -7.87 12.72 -10.27
C ARG A 443 -9.17 12.44 -10.99
N LYS A 444 -10.02 13.46 -11.11
CA LYS A 444 -11.20 13.39 -11.97
C LYS A 444 -10.85 13.49 -13.45
N HIS A 445 -9.89 14.35 -13.78
CA HIS A 445 -9.35 14.56 -15.13
C HIS A 445 -7.85 14.84 -15.04
N ALA A 446 -7.11 14.65 -16.14
CA ALA A 446 -5.65 14.82 -16.16
C ALA A 446 -5.18 16.19 -15.64
N ASN A 447 -5.97 17.24 -15.89
CA ASN A 447 -5.65 18.63 -15.53
C ASN A 447 -6.28 19.10 -14.20
N GLU A 448 -6.99 18.23 -13.48
CA GLU A 448 -7.67 18.60 -12.23
C GLU A 448 -6.81 18.36 -10.98
N PRO A 449 -7.12 19.05 -9.86
CA PRO A 449 -6.45 18.83 -8.59
C PRO A 449 -6.51 17.38 -8.12
N ALA A 450 -5.37 16.88 -7.68
CA ALA A 450 -5.22 15.53 -7.19
C ALA A 450 -5.64 15.39 -5.73
N LEU A 451 -6.28 14.28 -5.39
CA LEU A 451 -6.59 13.89 -4.01
C LEU A 451 -5.77 12.64 -3.64
N SER A 452 -5.19 12.63 -2.45
CA SER A 452 -4.43 11.47 -1.95
C SER A 452 -5.38 10.59 -1.15
N VAL A 453 -5.90 9.54 -1.74
CA VAL A 453 -6.96 8.71 -1.14
C VAL A 453 -6.34 7.48 -0.50
N ALA A 454 -6.61 7.25 0.78
CA ALA A 454 -6.23 6.02 1.46
C ALA A 454 -7.08 4.87 0.92
N VAL A 455 -6.44 3.81 0.42
CA VAL A 455 -7.12 2.62 -0.13
C VAL A 455 -7.02 1.40 0.79
N GLY A 456 -6.15 1.48 1.78
CA GLY A 456 -5.90 0.43 2.76
C GLY A 456 -4.86 0.88 3.78
N ALA A 457 -4.44 -0.05 4.63
CA ALA A 457 -3.37 0.17 5.59
C ALA A 457 -2.37 -0.97 5.53
N ALA A 458 -1.13 -0.70 5.93
CA ALA A 458 -0.07 -1.69 5.95
C ALA A 458 0.98 -1.40 7.04
N LEU A 459 1.64 -2.46 7.50
CA LEU A 459 2.66 -2.41 8.54
C LEU A 459 4.05 -2.59 7.93
N TYR A 460 4.93 -1.62 8.17
CA TYR A 460 6.27 -1.52 7.60
C TYR A 460 7.29 -1.44 8.74
N PRO A 461 7.94 -2.55 9.13
CA PRO A 461 8.81 -2.59 10.30
C PRO A 461 9.92 -1.53 10.30
N LEU A 462 10.49 -1.18 9.15
CA LEU A 462 11.57 -0.19 9.06
C LEU A 462 11.02 1.24 9.05
N LEU A 463 9.92 1.49 8.34
CA LEU A 463 9.25 2.81 8.32
C LEU A 463 8.65 3.19 9.68
N ALA A 464 8.11 2.21 10.43
CA ALA A 464 7.51 2.46 11.75
C ALA A 464 8.50 3.06 12.78
N LEU A 465 9.80 2.99 12.51
CA LEU A 465 10.86 3.57 13.35
C LEU A 465 11.16 5.04 13.01
N PHE A 466 10.43 5.67 12.09
CA PHE A 466 10.58 7.09 11.78
C PHE A 466 9.64 7.92 12.67
N ASN A 467 10.20 8.61 13.66
CA ASN A 467 9.43 9.43 14.60
C ASN A 467 8.82 10.67 13.94
N HIS A 468 7.89 11.31 14.67
CA HIS A 468 7.16 12.48 14.20
C HIS A 468 7.95 13.80 14.23
N SER A 469 7.72 14.65 13.23
CA SER A 469 7.92 16.09 13.27
C SER A 469 6.76 16.82 12.60
N CYS A 470 6.40 17.98 13.14
CA CYS A 470 5.42 18.86 12.51
C CYS A 470 6.00 19.63 11.30
N ASP A 471 7.32 19.59 11.12
CA ASP A 471 8.06 19.98 9.91
C ASP A 471 8.93 18.80 9.45
N PRO A 472 8.33 17.82 8.74
CA PRO A 472 8.98 16.55 8.43
C PRO A 472 10.16 16.72 7.45
N GLY A 473 11.16 15.85 7.59
CA GLY A 473 12.33 15.79 6.70
C GLY A 473 12.08 15.00 5.42
N ILE A 474 11.03 14.18 5.42
CA ILE A 474 10.77 13.16 4.41
C ILE A 474 9.32 13.18 3.92
N VAL A 475 9.11 12.55 2.78
CA VAL A 475 7.80 12.22 2.22
C VAL A 475 7.76 10.72 1.91
N ARG A 476 6.65 10.07 2.28
CA ARG A 476 6.31 8.73 1.81
C ARG A 476 5.35 8.77 0.62
N TYR A 477 5.50 7.83 -0.31
CA TYR A 477 4.57 7.56 -1.39
C TYR A 477 4.59 6.06 -1.72
N PHE A 478 3.58 5.56 -2.43
CA PHE A 478 3.39 4.13 -2.62
C PHE A 478 3.36 3.75 -4.09
N THR A 479 3.82 2.55 -4.43
CA THR A 479 3.51 1.85 -5.69
C THR A 479 2.90 0.51 -5.32
N GLY A 480 1.60 0.35 -5.54
CA GLY A 480 0.81 -0.68 -4.87
C GLY A 480 0.98 -0.59 -3.35
N THR A 481 1.37 -1.69 -2.71
CA THR A 481 1.72 -1.74 -1.28
C THR A 481 3.19 -1.45 -0.99
N THR A 482 4.05 -1.17 -1.98
CA THR A 482 5.46 -0.85 -1.69
C THR A 482 5.59 0.61 -1.30
N VAL A 483 6.17 0.89 -0.13
CA VAL A 483 6.45 2.26 0.30
C VAL A 483 7.81 2.74 -0.20
N HIS A 484 7.87 4.02 -0.57
CA HIS A 484 9.09 4.74 -0.94
C HIS A 484 9.18 5.99 -0.09
N VAL A 485 10.35 6.22 0.52
CA VAL A 485 10.60 7.38 1.36
C VAL A 485 11.72 8.21 0.76
N ARG A 486 11.44 9.50 0.53
CA ARG A 486 12.41 10.47 0.01
C ARG A 486 12.55 11.65 0.95
N THR A 487 13.76 12.19 1.05
CA THR A 487 14.01 13.47 1.72
C THR A 487 13.44 14.64 0.92
N ILE A 488 12.88 15.63 1.62
CA ILE A 488 12.30 16.86 1.04
C ILE A 488 12.96 18.14 1.56
N LYS A 489 13.99 18.00 2.41
CA LYS A 489 14.89 19.06 2.85
C LYS A 489 16.26 18.48 3.21
N ASN A 490 17.25 19.33 3.46
CA ASN A 490 18.51 18.86 4.04
C ASN A 490 18.28 18.32 5.46
N ILE A 491 18.94 17.21 5.78
CA ILE A 491 18.96 16.63 7.12
C ILE A 491 20.42 16.51 7.53
N ALA A 492 20.81 17.22 8.59
CA ALA A 492 22.19 17.21 9.06
C ALA A 492 22.60 15.84 9.62
N ALA A 493 23.90 15.53 9.56
CA ALA A 493 24.43 14.35 10.25
C ALA A 493 24.12 14.45 11.76
N GLY A 494 23.68 13.34 12.33
CA GLY A 494 23.22 13.24 13.73
C GLY A 494 21.78 13.70 13.97
N ALA A 495 21.10 14.30 13.00
CA ALA A 495 19.71 14.73 13.18
C ALA A 495 18.72 13.57 13.06
N LEU A 496 17.58 13.71 13.74
CA LEU A 496 16.42 12.85 13.60
C LEU A 496 15.89 12.90 12.16
N ILE A 497 15.62 11.74 11.56
CA ILE A 497 14.92 11.64 10.28
C ILE A 497 13.44 11.47 10.58
N ALA A 498 12.72 12.59 10.62
CA ALA A 498 11.35 12.60 11.09
C ALA A 498 10.32 12.59 9.94
N GLU A 499 9.31 11.73 10.09
CA GLU A 499 8.10 11.69 9.28
C GLU A 499 7.00 12.61 9.87
N ASN A 500 5.86 12.73 9.19
CA ASN A 500 4.67 13.38 9.70
C ASN A 500 3.54 12.37 9.97
N TYR A 501 2.96 12.49 11.17
CA TYR A 501 1.85 11.66 11.66
C TYR A 501 0.49 12.38 11.51
N GLY A 502 0.41 13.38 10.63
CA GLY A 502 -0.79 14.17 10.35
C GLY A 502 -0.63 15.66 10.62
N PRO A 503 -0.30 16.09 11.86
CA PRO A 503 -0.27 17.51 12.19
C PRO A 503 0.94 18.24 11.60
N LEU A 504 0.71 19.26 10.76
CA LEU A 504 1.74 20.11 10.15
C LEU A 504 1.64 21.54 10.68
N TYR A 505 2.79 22.15 11.01
CA TYR A 505 2.81 23.52 11.57
C TYR A 505 2.21 24.55 10.60
N THR A 506 2.31 24.30 9.29
CA THR A 506 1.81 25.23 8.27
C THR A 506 0.28 25.30 8.22
N ARG A 507 -0.42 24.34 8.81
CA ARG A 507 -1.88 24.24 8.78
C ARG A 507 -2.54 24.33 10.16
N MET A 508 -1.86 23.86 11.21
CA MET A 508 -2.43 23.72 12.54
C MET A 508 -1.60 24.46 13.58
N ALA A 509 -2.27 25.14 14.51
CA ALA A 509 -1.62 25.84 15.61
C ALA A 509 -0.90 24.86 16.55
N ARG A 510 0.11 25.32 17.29
CA ARG A 510 0.91 24.46 18.19
C ARG A 510 0.06 23.70 19.21
N SER A 511 -0.91 24.36 19.83
CA SER A 511 -1.81 23.74 20.81
C SER A 511 -2.59 22.57 20.21
N GLU A 512 -3.23 22.79 19.06
CA GLU A 512 -3.98 21.77 18.32
C GLU A 512 -3.10 20.59 17.90
N ARG A 513 -1.89 20.87 17.38
CA ARG A 513 -0.92 19.84 16.99
C ARG A 513 -0.55 18.96 18.18
N ARG A 514 -0.22 19.56 19.32
CA ARG A 514 0.17 18.84 20.54
C ARG A 514 -0.98 18.05 21.13
N GLN A 515 -2.18 18.62 21.16
CA GLN A 515 -3.37 17.92 21.63
C GLN A 515 -3.66 16.69 20.76
N SER A 516 -3.64 16.83 19.43
CA SER A 516 -3.87 15.71 18.51
C SER A 516 -2.85 14.58 18.71
N LEU A 517 -1.56 14.90 18.84
CA LEU A 517 -0.51 13.89 19.06
C LEU A 517 -0.60 13.24 20.44
N ALA A 518 -0.93 14.01 21.48
CA ALA A 518 -1.13 13.47 22.82
C ALA A 518 -2.30 12.48 22.86
N THR A 519 -3.40 12.80 22.19
CA THR A 519 -4.58 11.92 22.09
C THR A 519 -4.26 10.66 21.29
N ASN A 520 -3.70 10.80 20.08
CA ASN A 520 -3.63 9.72 19.09
C ASN A 520 -2.34 8.89 19.17
N TYR A 521 -1.26 9.45 19.69
CA TYR A 521 0.07 8.81 19.76
C TYR A 521 0.70 8.85 21.16
N LYS A 522 0.01 9.41 22.16
CA LYS A 522 0.41 9.37 23.58
C LYS A 522 1.78 10.00 23.89
N PHE A 523 2.16 11.05 23.14
CA PHE A 523 3.35 11.86 23.40
C PHE A 523 3.12 13.36 23.15
N GLU A 524 3.97 14.21 23.72
CA GLU A 524 3.97 15.65 23.45
C GLU A 524 5.12 16.00 22.48
N CYS A 525 4.80 16.69 21.38
CA CYS A 525 5.79 17.00 20.35
C CYS A 525 6.74 18.14 20.75
N GLY A 526 8.05 17.80 20.77
CA GLY A 526 9.18 18.70 21.02
C GLY A 526 9.93 19.17 19.78
N CYS A 527 9.44 18.92 18.55
CA CYS A 527 10.13 19.34 17.33
C CYS A 527 10.36 20.87 17.27
N GLU A 528 11.30 21.32 16.44
CA GLU A 528 11.67 22.75 16.33
C GLU A 528 10.45 23.67 16.11
N ALA A 529 9.51 23.25 15.26
CA ALA A 529 8.29 24.00 14.99
C ALA A 529 7.32 24.09 16.19
N CYS A 530 7.38 23.14 17.12
CA CYS A 530 6.65 23.20 18.40
C CYS A 530 7.43 23.98 19.47
N ALA A 531 8.75 23.80 19.55
CA ALA A 531 9.60 24.45 20.54
C ALA A 531 9.68 25.97 20.32
N ALA A 532 9.75 26.41 19.06
CA ALA A 532 9.83 27.82 18.68
C ALA A 532 8.46 28.42 18.27
N ASP A 533 7.36 27.71 18.56
CA ASP A 533 5.97 28.14 18.27
C ASP A 533 5.77 28.74 16.87
N TRP A 534 6.17 27.98 15.84
CA TRP A 534 6.11 28.48 14.47
C TRP A 534 4.67 28.78 14.03
N PRO A 535 4.44 29.91 13.33
CA PRO A 535 3.12 30.28 12.86
C PRO A 535 2.65 29.37 11.72
N THR A 536 1.34 29.27 11.55
CA THR A 536 0.74 28.68 10.34
C THR A 536 1.09 29.51 9.12
N CYS A 537 0.95 28.93 7.92
CA CYS A 537 1.18 29.68 6.68
C CYS A 537 0.26 30.91 6.55
N ALA A 538 -0.96 30.86 7.11
CA ALA A 538 -1.90 31.98 7.10
C ALA A 538 -1.44 33.14 8.01
N ASN A 539 -0.72 32.83 9.09
CA ASN A 539 -0.30 33.79 10.10
C ASN A 539 1.19 34.18 10.00
N MET A 540 1.87 33.72 8.94
CA MET A 540 3.29 33.98 8.75
C MET A 540 3.53 35.44 8.31
N ASN A 541 4.47 36.13 8.95
CA ASN A 541 4.82 37.50 8.57
C ASN A 541 5.71 37.52 7.32
N HIS A 542 5.16 37.97 6.20
CA HIS A 542 5.86 38.02 4.91
C HIS A 542 6.80 39.22 4.76
N ALA A 543 6.74 40.21 5.66
CA ALA A 543 7.66 41.34 5.68
C ALA A 543 9.02 40.99 6.31
N VAL A 544 9.14 39.84 6.98
CA VAL A 544 10.36 39.43 7.68
C VAL A 544 11.02 38.24 7.00
N ILE A 545 12.27 38.41 6.59
CA ILE A 545 13.14 37.33 6.10
C ILE A 545 14.03 36.84 7.24
N ARG A 546 14.31 35.53 7.26
CA ARG A 546 15.13 34.86 8.26
C ARG A 546 16.42 34.37 7.61
N PHE A 547 17.47 35.18 7.66
CA PHE A 547 18.78 34.79 7.10
C PHE A 547 19.53 33.84 8.03
N ARG A 548 20.30 32.93 7.44
CA ARG A 548 21.20 32.04 8.17
C ARG A 548 22.44 32.81 8.60
N CYS A 549 22.75 32.77 9.90
CA CYS A 549 23.97 33.36 10.41
C CYS A 549 25.23 32.66 9.85
N THR A 550 26.20 33.47 9.43
CA THR A 550 27.53 33.07 8.94
C THR A 550 28.65 33.35 9.93
N GLY A 551 28.29 33.55 11.20
CA GLY A 551 29.26 33.72 12.27
C GLY A 551 30.09 32.45 12.52
N PRO A 552 31.13 32.56 13.35
CA PRO A 552 32.01 31.44 13.69
C PRO A 552 31.24 30.26 14.34
N ASP A 553 31.91 29.12 14.44
CA ASP A 553 31.41 27.88 15.05
C ASP A 553 30.10 27.34 14.45
N ALA A 554 29.88 27.60 13.16
CA ALA A 554 28.68 27.14 12.45
C ALA A 554 27.37 27.58 13.16
N CYS A 555 27.32 28.84 13.61
CA CYS A 555 26.20 29.37 14.40
C CYS A 555 24.83 29.09 13.78
N HIS A 556 24.66 29.36 12.47
CA HIS A 556 23.47 29.03 11.66
C HIS A 556 22.10 29.50 12.20
N ARG A 557 22.06 30.28 13.29
CA ARG A 557 20.84 30.81 13.91
C ARG A 557 20.15 31.80 12.98
N PRO A 558 18.81 31.92 13.08
CA PRO A 558 18.06 32.87 12.27
C PRO A 558 18.42 34.32 12.67
N VAL A 559 18.67 35.14 11.66
CA VAL A 559 18.80 36.60 11.75
C VAL A 559 17.61 37.23 11.04
N LEU A 560 16.78 37.92 11.80
CA LEU A 560 15.54 38.52 11.30
C LEU A 560 15.85 39.83 10.58
N TYR A 561 15.34 39.97 9.37
CA TYR A 561 15.46 41.17 8.56
C TYR A 561 14.08 41.61 8.09
N ASP A 562 13.68 42.83 8.46
CA ASP A 562 12.48 43.47 7.93
C ASP A 562 12.78 44.00 6.52
N LEU A 563 11.97 43.61 5.54
CA LEU A 563 12.06 44.04 4.15
C LEU A 563 11.93 45.56 3.96
N HIS A 564 11.34 46.26 4.93
CA HIS A 564 11.25 47.72 4.95
C HIS A 564 12.50 48.39 5.54
N SER A 565 13.44 47.62 6.10
CA SER A 565 14.71 48.13 6.61
C SER A 565 15.65 48.56 5.47
N SER A 566 16.49 49.56 5.74
CA SER A 566 17.60 49.97 4.88
C SER A 566 18.96 49.43 5.36
N SER A 567 18.98 48.61 6.41
CA SER A 567 20.24 48.11 7.00
C SER A 567 20.92 47.11 6.08
N GLN A 568 22.20 47.33 5.77
CA GLN A 568 23.01 46.39 5.00
C GLN A 568 23.56 45.23 5.84
N GLY A 569 23.50 45.36 7.17
CA GLY A 569 23.97 44.33 8.10
C GLY A 569 23.07 44.17 9.31
N VAL A 570 22.89 42.95 9.79
CA VAL A 570 22.13 42.67 11.02
C VAL A 570 22.98 41.84 11.97
N ARG A 571 23.06 42.29 13.22
CA ARG A 571 23.78 41.59 14.28
C ARG A 571 23.01 40.35 14.70
N CYS A 572 23.65 39.18 14.67
CA CYS A 572 23.10 37.95 15.20
C CYS A 572 22.99 38.03 16.73
N GLY A 573 21.80 37.79 17.27
CA GLY A 573 21.57 37.79 18.72
C GLY A 573 22.27 36.64 19.47
N ALA A 574 22.70 35.59 18.77
CA ALA A 574 23.33 34.42 19.38
C ALA A 574 24.87 34.53 19.48
N CYS A 575 25.55 34.87 18.38
CA CYS A 575 27.02 34.93 18.35
C CYS A 575 27.58 36.35 18.15
N GLY A 576 26.73 37.37 17.99
CA GLY A 576 27.16 38.76 17.82
C GLY A 576 27.74 39.12 16.45
N HIS A 577 27.93 38.14 15.55
CA HIS A 577 28.39 38.36 14.18
C HIS A 577 27.40 39.20 13.37
N ILE A 578 27.91 40.12 12.53
CA ILE A 578 27.08 40.94 11.64
C ILE A 578 26.94 40.21 10.31
N VAL A 579 25.72 39.78 10.00
CA VAL A 579 25.40 39.14 8.72
C VAL A 579 25.19 40.24 7.68
N ASP A 580 25.95 40.20 6.59
CA ASP A 580 25.75 41.07 5.42
C ASP A 580 24.48 40.66 4.68
N VAL A 581 23.42 41.46 4.81
CA VAL A 581 22.12 41.20 4.20
C VAL A 581 22.17 41.40 2.68
N GLY A 582 22.96 42.38 2.22
CA GLY A 582 23.10 42.69 0.80
C GLY A 582 23.67 41.52 0.02
N GLU A 583 24.70 40.87 0.57
CA GLU A 583 25.27 39.63 0.02
C GLU A 583 24.22 38.52 -0.06
N ARG A 584 23.45 38.29 1.01
CA ARG A 584 22.44 37.21 1.05
C ARG A 584 21.32 37.43 0.03
N ILE A 585 20.82 38.66 -0.09
CA ILE A 585 19.83 39.03 -1.11
C ILE A 585 20.40 38.84 -2.52
N ARG A 586 21.67 39.20 -2.73
CA ARG A 586 22.36 39.02 -4.01
C ARG A 586 22.43 37.54 -4.39
N ILE A 587 22.81 36.64 -3.48
CA ILE A 587 22.83 35.18 -3.73
C ILE A 587 21.45 34.68 -4.19
N LEU A 588 20.37 35.07 -3.49
CA LEU A 588 19.01 34.67 -3.86
C LEU A 588 18.56 35.24 -5.22
N ARG A 589 18.99 36.45 -5.57
CA ARG A 589 18.70 37.07 -6.88
C ARG A 589 19.48 36.40 -8.01
N GLU A 590 20.78 36.20 -7.84
CA GLU A 590 21.66 35.53 -8.82
C GLU A 590 21.23 34.09 -9.08
N ALA A 591 20.65 33.42 -8.08
CA ALA A 591 20.05 32.09 -8.23
C ALA A 591 18.81 32.06 -9.13
N ASN A 592 18.22 33.20 -9.50
CA ASN A 592 17.02 33.32 -10.32
C ASN A 592 15.85 32.45 -9.81
N MET A 593 15.60 32.50 -8.50
CA MET A 593 14.67 31.59 -7.80
C MET A 593 13.28 31.55 -8.44
N ILE A 594 12.72 32.70 -8.83
CA ILE A 594 11.40 32.78 -9.49
C ILE A 594 11.38 31.96 -10.80
N SER A 595 12.40 32.12 -11.64
CA SER A 595 12.50 31.41 -12.91
C SER A 595 12.62 29.89 -12.68
N ARG A 596 13.44 29.47 -11.71
CA ARG A 596 13.59 28.05 -11.35
C ARG A 596 12.28 27.44 -10.84
N PHE A 597 11.53 28.16 -9.99
CA PHE A 597 10.23 27.70 -9.52
C PHE A 597 9.23 27.55 -10.67
N ASN A 598 9.18 28.50 -11.59
CA ASN A 598 8.32 28.43 -12.76
C ASN A 598 8.68 27.26 -13.68
N GLU A 599 9.98 27.02 -13.90
CA GLU A 599 10.46 25.86 -14.67
C GLU A 599 10.06 24.54 -13.99
N ALA A 600 10.25 24.42 -12.67
CA ALA A 600 9.87 23.23 -11.91
C ALA A 600 8.35 22.97 -11.98
N ASN A 601 7.53 24.03 -11.82
CA ASN A 601 6.08 23.95 -11.96
C ASN A 601 5.67 23.51 -13.37
N HIS A 602 6.32 24.04 -14.42
CA HIS A 602 6.04 23.67 -15.80
C HIS A 602 6.36 22.20 -16.06
N LEU A 603 7.55 21.72 -15.66
CA LEU A 603 7.94 20.31 -15.76
C LEU A 603 6.93 19.38 -15.08
N TYR A 604 6.44 19.78 -13.90
CA TYR A 604 5.39 19.02 -13.20
C TYR A 604 4.08 18.98 -14.00
N GLN A 605 3.65 20.12 -14.57
CA GLN A 605 2.41 20.21 -15.36
C GLN A 605 2.46 19.33 -16.62
N VAL A 606 3.61 19.18 -17.26
CA VAL A 606 3.79 18.32 -18.44
C VAL A 606 4.09 16.85 -18.10
N GLY A 607 3.98 16.47 -16.82
CA GLY A 607 4.15 15.07 -16.37
C GLY A 607 5.60 14.61 -16.18
N MET A 608 6.57 15.52 -16.25
CA MET A 608 8.01 15.20 -16.07
C MET A 608 8.40 15.27 -14.59
N TYR A 609 7.77 14.43 -13.77
CA TYR A 609 7.84 14.50 -12.30
C TYR A 609 9.25 14.34 -11.72
N GLU A 610 10.08 13.43 -12.25
CA GLU A 610 11.46 13.25 -11.78
C GLU A 610 12.32 14.51 -12.02
N GLN A 611 12.14 15.16 -13.16
CA GLN A 611 12.88 16.38 -13.51
C GLN A 611 12.40 17.57 -12.69
N ALA A 612 11.07 17.71 -12.52
CA ALA A 612 10.50 18.71 -11.64
C ALA A 612 11.01 18.55 -10.20
N LEU A 613 11.03 17.31 -9.68
CA LEU A 613 11.54 16.99 -8.35
C LEU A 613 13.02 17.38 -8.19
N ALA A 614 13.86 17.07 -9.19
CA ALA A 614 15.27 17.46 -9.17
C ALA A 614 15.45 19.00 -9.15
N LYS A 615 14.61 19.73 -9.89
CA LYS A 615 14.63 21.21 -9.88
C LYS A 615 14.20 21.77 -8.53
N TYR A 616 13.12 21.28 -7.93
CA TYR A 616 12.74 21.68 -6.57
C TYR A 616 13.82 21.34 -5.54
N ALA A 617 14.48 20.18 -5.65
CA ALA A 617 15.58 19.83 -4.77
C ALA A 617 16.76 20.82 -4.89
N ALA A 618 17.10 21.26 -6.10
CA ALA A 618 18.13 22.27 -6.33
C ALA A 618 17.76 23.64 -5.75
N ILE A 619 16.48 24.04 -5.87
CA ILE A 619 15.94 25.25 -5.23
C ILE A 619 16.05 25.13 -3.71
N MET A 620 15.68 23.98 -3.14
CA MET A 620 15.75 23.70 -1.70
C MET A 620 17.16 23.86 -1.15
N LEU A 621 18.16 23.31 -1.85
CA LEU A 621 19.57 23.44 -1.46
C LEU A 621 20.03 24.90 -1.36
N ILE A 622 19.68 25.74 -2.35
CA ILE A 622 20.04 27.17 -2.35
C ILE A 622 19.35 27.90 -1.21
N MET A 623 18.06 27.62 -0.98
CA MET A 623 17.33 28.27 0.11
C MET A 623 17.88 27.87 1.47
N ASP A 624 18.18 26.59 1.70
CA ASP A 624 18.73 26.11 2.98
C ASP A 624 20.12 26.71 3.27
N GLU A 625 20.92 27.04 2.26
CA GLU A 625 22.22 27.69 2.42
C GLU A 625 22.09 29.12 2.97
N VAL A 626 21.07 29.85 2.53
CA VAL A 626 20.93 31.30 2.81
C VAL A 626 19.91 31.60 3.91
N LEU A 627 18.86 30.80 4.02
CA LEU A 627 17.68 31.08 4.85
C LEU A 627 17.48 30.02 5.95
N VAL A 628 16.70 30.39 6.96
CA VAL A 628 16.31 29.51 8.07
C VAL A 628 14.79 29.47 8.18
N PRO A 629 14.15 28.29 8.15
CA PRO A 629 12.71 28.15 8.39
C PRO A 629 12.22 28.82 9.69
N PRO A 630 10.93 29.18 9.77
CA PRO A 630 9.89 29.00 8.75
C PRO A 630 9.79 30.19 7.78
N TYR A 631 9.55 29.92 6.50
CA TYR A 631 9.17 30.91 5.48
C TYR A 631 8.35 30.24 4.37
N ARG A 632 7.51 31.02 3.67
CA ARG A 632 6.51 30.50 2.74
C ARG A 632 7.12 29.72 1.58
N ASP A 633 8.16 30.25 0.94
CA ASP A 633 8.73 29.65 -0.27
C ASP A 633 9.42 28.31 0.01
N TYR A 634 9.95 28.12 1.23
CA TYR A 634 10.41 26.83 1.72
C TYR A 634 9.32 25.77 1.63
N HIS A 635 8.18 26.10 2.22
CA HIS A 635 7.04 25.21 2.28
C HIS A 635 6.49 24.92 0.88
N MET A 636 6.41 25.94 0.02
CA MET A 636 5.98 25.76 -1.38
C MET A 636 6.91 24.81 -2.13
N CYS A 637 8.22 24.89 -1.90
CA CYS A 637 9.18 23.97 -2.47
C CYS A 637 9.01 22.53 -1.94
N GLN A 638 8.87 22.36 -0.62
CA GLN A 638 8.55 21.05 -0.01
C GLN A 638 7.27 20.45 -0.60
N GLN A 639 6.21 21.25 -0.81
CA GLN A 639 4.97 20.80 -1.44
C GLN A 639 5.13 20.47 -2.93
N GLY A 640 6.00 21.19 -3.65
CA GLY A 640 6.40 20.84 -5.02
C GLY A 640 7.04 19.46 -5.08
N MET A 641 8.04 19.22 -4.23
CA MET A 641 8.72 17.91 -4.12
C MET A 641 7.75 16.80 -3.75
N ARG A 642 6.92 17.03 -2.72
CA ARG A 642 5.90 16.07 -2.26
C ARG A 642 4.95 15.67 -3.38
N ARG A 643 4.43 16.63 -4.15
CA ARG A 643 3.52 16.34 -5.28
C ARG A 643 4.19 15.48 -6.34
N CYS A 644 5.42 15.81 -6.73
CA CYS A 644 6.19 14.99 -7.67
C CYS A 644 6.35 13.56 -7.15
N CYS A 645 6.70 13.38 -5.87
CA CYS A 645 6.83 12.05 -5.27
C CYS A 645 5.52 11.25 -5.31
N LEU A 646 4.39 11.87 -4.95
CA LEU A 646 3.09 11.21 -4.96
C LEU A 646 2.67 10.79 -6.38
N ASP A 647 2.89 11.64 -7.39
CA ASP A 647 2.54 11.34 -8.78
C ASP A 647 3.48 10.34 -9.47
N MET A 648 4.67 10.11 -8.92
CA MET A 648 5.51 8.97 -9.30
C MET A 648 5.03 7.64 -8.70
N GLY A 649 4.10 7.69 -7.74
CA GLY A 649 3.49 6.52 -7.10
C GLY A 649 2.25 6.00 -7.81
N SER A 650 1.44 5.24 -7.08
CA SER A 650 0.11 4.79 -7.49
C SER A 650 -0.76 6.00 -7.81
N CYS A 651 -1.20 6.11 -9.07
CA CYS A 651 -2.02 7.20 -9.54
C CYS A 651 -3.17 6.68 -10.41
N TYR A 652 -4.34 7.26 -10.24
CA TYR A 652 -5.56 6.96 -10.97
C TYR A 652 -6.20 8.25 -11.48
N VAL A 653 -6.55 8.26 -12.77
CA VAL A 653 -7.35 9.31 -13.38
C VAL A 653 -8.67 8.68 -13.81
N SER A 654 -9.79 9.16 -13.29
CA SER A 654 -11.09 8.71 -13.79
C SER A 654 -11.27 9.22 -15.22
N TYR A 655 -11.66 8.35 -16.14
CA TYR A 655 -12.18 8.80 -17.42
C TYR A 655 -13.70 8.88 -17.31
N PRO A 656 -14.35 9.98 -17.73
CA PRO A 656 -15.79 9.97 -17.91
C PRO A 656 -16.15 8.83 -18.85
N ALA A 657 -17.22 8.10 -18.54
CA ALA A 657 -17.74 7.03 -19.42
C ALA A 657 -18.25 7.55 -20.78
N SER A 658 -17.96 8.80 -21.16
CA SER A 658 -18.49 9.51 -22.32
C SER A 658 -17.44 9.98 -23.32
N GLU A 659 -16.14 9.84 -23.07
CA GLU A 659 -15.13 10.10 -24.10
C GLU A 659 -14.76 8.78 -24.78
N LYS A 660 -15.53 8.53 -25.84
CA LYS A 660 -15.43 7.43 -26.80
C LYS A 660 -14.14 7.46 -27.60
#